data_AF-A0A7W9U2T6-F1
#
_entry.id   AF-A0A7W9U2T6-F1
#
_cell.length_a   1.000
_cell.length_b   1.000
_cell.length_c   1.000
_cell.angle_alpha   90.00
_cell.angle_beta   90.00
_cell.angle_gamma   90.00
#
_symmetry.space_group_name_H-M   'P 1'
#
loop_
_entity.id
_entity.type
_entity.pdbx_description
1 polymer ?
#
loop_
_entity_poly.entity_id
_entity_poly.type
_entity_poly.pdbx_seq_one_letter_code
_entity_poly.pdbx_strand_id
1 'polypeptide(L)'
;MSSNLHPHAHPAHPTQSAHHPAAAPAAPIYTRLNWSFPFAPVGKDDATDPMTYMKALAKAEDGFFPIGTSGMWHGGIHFDQGTAAMLKQDGGVKAIADGEVVAYRMDSKYPEQVYDDGRHALYSTSFVLIRHQLQLPPTPPKQNAATTQTPSAQANAAYPAATPQQSASSTTEPGAPSAPKPNPDETLTFFSLYMHLMDWDSYQAQQKQTSGTSTPSITPMAYWEGDKYYRVGDKSTDQQEVPKPKAPESSPAGSTSNDVLGDFINAGFVLPQQTVGEKTTDNTPTPVAIKGIRIRDLPNGKVIGLLPKGTELTISDTDPQHPGWGKIKSIKSGEAVAAVVGKAVSEHAQWSWVYVNELDVVMDPRPLDAVVVLKQPYKVKAGEVVGQLGHYLRYTDAKLLKAQATRQLLHLEVFAGSELKPFIVKSQARAKELTPTKSFLEISAGALFVTEISDPDKSLSHSQGGLTLVPVSTSTKSRWIKVQPKTMPAAPTGTNHPHSGQAHAHPHAHHPATLTNFGSPVWVDAKIANTTTTDVVKAWSSFPLSLSKAKGPGADFRDVFRRTDLNQAATEDIAIDDKGCHWWNIAVGSKDGTVRRGWVCEEGHPLTRWCSPWEWPGFDLVDNSGIKPVDMIKRYIYATDQFLPGEEKSEFEPSALKVNAGDMIVKLEKAIDANHDGKVTAHEIQHAQEIPWVAEALTHLVVRYESEWGGGLGKWQDLSPLMKNLLWLWQAEIERIGKLQWWEQISNVDGFPKTTTVWHFHPIGLVANFINSAGGDQILTLTAKDVLDLKKTLQTEWVQFAGDMQAKGIVDTILNRVASGRFVPGSQFGSTVSAVVNQYNQFSDINGPIARNQHHRSSVEQIPVSLVSQRVNDLMDSYLRDRANGEPSCVGTNLNYANPNYSDAVNLAWINALSGPRYGVGTAMHYHGTTPGLEPYRPQPFSIALIDGE
;
A
#
# COMPACT_ATOMS: atom_id res chain seq x y z
N MET A 1 -7.63 74.94 33.81
CA MET A 1 -8.76 75.73 34.32
C MET A 1 -10.01 75.29 33.59
N SER A 2 -10.99 74.82 34.35
CA SER A 2 -12.29 74.37 33.87
C SER A 2 -13.04 75.51 33.17
N SER A 3 -13.81 75.21 32.12
CA SER A 3 -15.23 75.62 32.04
C SER A 3 -15.93 74.99 30.83
N ASN A 4 -17.01 74.29 31.14
CA ASN A 4 -18.03 73.74 30.25
C ASN A 4 -18.77 74.85 29.49
N LEU A 5 -19.33 74.50 28.32
CA LEU A 5 -20.70 74.84 27.88
C LEU A 5 -21.12 73.91 26.71
N HIS A 6 -22.22 73.18 26.92
CA HIS A 6 -23.05 72.45 25.93
C HIS A 6 -23.87 73.47 25.07
N PRO A 7 -24.82 73.11 24.16
CA PRO A 7 -25.25 71.83 23.54
C PRO A 7 -25.57 71.93 22.01
N HIS A 8 -25.90 70.82 21.34
CA HIS A 8 -27.18 70.58 20.62
C HIS A 8 -27.11 69.34 19.70
N ALA A 9 -28.27 68.71 19.50
CA ALA A 9 -28.44 67.30 19.14
C ALA A 9 -28.99 67.05 17.72
N HIS A 10 -28.89 65.76 17.33
CA HIS A 10 -29.53 64.98 16.23
C HIS A 10 -28.70 64.74 14.94
N PRO A 11 -28.91 63.61 14.23
CA PRO A 11 -29.09 62.21 14.66
C PRO A 11 -28.10 61.24 13.96
N ALA A 12 -27.79 60.09 14.58
CA ALA A 12 -26.80 59.14 14.07
C ALA A 12 -27.36 58.14 13.04
N HIS A 13 -26.59 57.93 11.97
CA HIS A 13 -26.72 56.90 10.95
C HIS A 13 -26.37 55.48 11.48
N PRO A 14 -26.86 54.41 10.83
CA PRO A 14 -26.67 53.03 11.27
C PRO A 14 -25.25 52.51 10.99
N THR A 15 -24.70 51.78 11.95
CA THR A 15 -23.35 51.17 11.91
C THR A 15 -23.32 49.89 11.08
N GLN A 16 -22.24 49.75 10.32
CA GLN A 16 -21.87 48.58 9.51
C GLN A 16 -21.80 47.28 10.34
N SER A 17 -22.36 46.22 9.76
CA SER A 17 -22.28 44.84 10.21
C SER A 17 -20.85 44.28 10.06
N ALA A 18 -20.28 43.81 11.17
CA ALA A 18 -19.01 43.11 11.22
C ALA A 18 -19.13 41.69 10.65
N HIS A 19 -18.15 41.30 9.83
CA HIS A 19 -17.99 39.95 9.28
C HIS A 19 -17.92 38.88 10.38
N HIS A 20 -18.66 37.79 10.20
CA HIS A 20 -18.54 36.57 10.98
C HIS A 20 -17.12 35.97 10.82
N PRO A 21 -16.48 35.50 11.91
CA PRO A 21 -15.22 34.76 11.81
C PRO A 21 -15.46 33.38 11.18
N ALA A 22 -14.57 32.99 10.27
CA ALA A 22 -14.53 31.67 9.65
C ALA A 22 -14.41 30.58 10.73
N ALA A 23 -15.16 29.49 10.55
CA ALA A 23 -15.11 28.33 11.43
C ALA A 23 -13.65 27.81 11.55
N ALA A 24 -13.26 27.46 12.78
CA ALA A 24 -11.95 26.89 13.05
C ALA A 24 -11.75 25.59 12.24
N PRO A 25 -10.54 25.31 11.71
CA PRO A 25 -10.26 24.07 11.00
C PRO A 25 -10.57 22.87 11.90
N ALA A 26 -11.27 21.87 11.36
CA ALA A 26 -11.47 20.59 12.03
C ALA A 26 -10.11 19.97 12.43
N ALA A 27 -10.05 19.29 13.57
CA ALA A 27 -8.84 18.60 14.03
C ALA A 27 -8.33 17.62 12.96
N PRO A 28 -7.01 17.47 12.79
CA PRO A 28 -6.45 16.57 11.79
C PRO A 28 -6.90 15.12 12.06
N ILE A 29 -7.43 14.48 11.02
CA ILE A 29 -7.85 13.07 11.04
C ILE A 29 -6.59 12.21 11.22
N TYR A 30 -6.60 11.29 12.19
CA TYR A 30 -5.55 10.29 12.31
C TYR A 30 -5.46 9.49 11.00
N THR A 31 -4.32 9.58 10.34
CA THR A 31 -4.08 8.86 9.09
C THR A 31 -2.99 7.83 9.34
N ARG A 32 -3.34 6.55 9.20
CA ARG A 32 -2.36 5.48 9.28
C ARG A 32 -1.36 5.63 8.13
N LEU A 33 -0.07 5.51 8.44
CA LEU A 33 0.97 5.51 7.43
C LEU A 33 0.87 4.24 6.57
N ASN A 34 0.75 4.40 5.26
CA ASN A 34 0.78 3.28 4.32
C ASN A 34 2.23 2.85 4.04
N TRP A 35 2.41 1.56 3.74
CA TRP A 35 3.71 0.93 3.55
C TRP A 35 3.73 0.07 2.28
N SER A 36 4.89 -0.03 1.65
CA SER A 36 5.15 -0.87 0.48
C SER A 36 6.60 -1.35 0.50
N PHE A 37 6.87 -2.50 -0.10
CA PHE A 37 8.25 -2.86 -0.45
C PHE A 37 8.68 -2.12 -1.73
N PRO A 38 10.00 -1.92 -1.94
CA PRO A 38 10.51 -1.07 -3.02
C PRO A 38 10.36 -1.68 -4.42
N PHE A 39 10.11 -2.99 -4.52
CA PHE A 39 9.93 -3.72 -5.78
C PHE A 39 8.79 -4.75 -5.68
N ALA A 40 8.22 -5.10 -6.83
CA ALA A 40 7.28 -6.22 -6.91
C ALA A 40 8.03 -7.52 -7.26
N PRO A 41 7.59 -8.70 -6.77
CA PRO A 41 8.15 -9.97 -7.20
C PRO A 41 7.94 -10.23 -8.71
N VAL A 42 8.88 -10.95 -9.35
CA VAL A 42 8.77 -11.36 -10.77
C VAL A 42 7.65 -12.40 -10.95
N GLY A 43 7.49 -13.31 -9.99
CA GLY A 43 6.57 -14.44 -10.02
C GLY A 43 5.24 -14.23 -9.29
N LYS A 44 4.70 -15.34 -8.75
CA LYS A 44 3.47 -15.38 -7.92
C LYS A 44 3.76 -15.36 -6.42
N ASP A 45 5.00 -15.10 -6.04
CA ASP A 45 5.39 -14.98 -4.64
C ASP A 45 4.60 -13.84 -3.99
N ASP A 46 4.30 -13.99 -2.70
CA ASP A 46 3.53 -12.98 -1.98
C ASP A 46 4.35 -11.69 -1.87
N ALA A 47 3.85 -10.62 -2.50
CA ALA A 47 4.44 -9.29 -2.46
C ALA A 47 4.36 -8.62 -1.07
N THR A 48 3.73 -9.28 -0.09
CA THR A 48 3.60 -8.81 1.29
C THR A 48 4.41 -9.65 2.29
N ASP A 49 5.03 -10.74 1.84
CA ASP A 49 5.93 -11.59 2.62
C ASP A 49 7.37 -11.01 2.62
N PRO A 50 7.93 -10.60 3.78
CA PRO A 50 9.29 -10.09 3.84
C PRO A 50 10.30 -11.15 3.41
N MET A 51 10.01 -12.44 3.58
CA MET A 51 10.91 -13.51 3.19
C MET A 51 11.12 -13.59 1.68
N THR A 52 10.16 -13.13 0.88
CA THR A 52 10.34 -12.94 -0.58
C THR A 52 11.51 -11.99 -0.85
N TYR A 53 11.59 -10.90 -0.09
CA TYR A 53 12.62 -9.88 -0.24
C TYR A 53 13.94 -10.30 0.40
N MET A 54 13.93 -10.94 1.57
CA MET A 54 15.14 -11.44 2.22
C MET A 54 15.87 -12.47 1.35
N LYS A 55 15.13 -13.40 0.73
CA LYS A 55 15.71 -14.36 -0.22
C LYS A 55 16.28 -13.69 -1.47
N ALA A 56 15.67 -12.61 -1.94
CA ALA A 56 16.23 -11.82 -3.03
C ALA A 56 17.53 -11.15 -2.59
N LEU A 57 17.55 -10.48 -1.43
CA LEU A 57 18.74 -9.82 -0.86
C LEU A 57 19.90 -10.79 -0.58
N ALA A 58 19.60 -12.06 -0.29
CA ALA A 58 20.63 -13.11 -0.20
C ALA A 58 21.36 -13.34 -1.54
N LYS A 59 20.77 -12.97 -2.67
CA LYS A 59 21.38 -13.05 -4.01
C LYS A 59 22.13 -11.78 -4.42
N ALA A 60 22.08 -10.71 -3.62
CA ALA A 60 22.88 -9.51 -3.87
C ALA A 60 24.38 -9.84 -3.84
N GLU A 61 25.17 -9.15 -4.66
CA GLU A 61 26.62 -9.30 -4.72
C GLU A 61 27.32 -8.72 -3.48
N ASP A 62 26.79 -7.62 -2.94
CA ASP A 62 27.32 -6.90 -1.77
C ASP A 62 26.25 -6.03 -1.07
N GLY A 63 26.65 -5.29 -0.03
CA GLY A 63 25.82 -4.29 0.65
C GLY A 63 24.74 -4.87 1.56
N PHE A 64 25.17 -5.63 2.56
CA PHE A 64 24.30 -6.21 3.58
C PHE A 64 24.25 -5.32 4.83
N PHE A 65 23.05 -5.10 5.35
CA PHE A 65 22.87 -4.50 6.66
C PHE A 65 23.21 -5.51 7.76
N PRO A 66 23.89 -5.13 8.87
CA PRO A 66 24.58 -3.87 9.12
C PRO A 66 26.08 -3.91 8.76
N ILE A 67 26.56 -5.00 8.15
CA ILE A 67 27.98 -5.21 7.83
C ILE A 67 28.13 -5.60 6.35
N GLY A 68 28.79 -4.75 5.58
CA GLY A 68 29.08 -4.99 4.16
C GLY A 68 30.18 -6.03 3.92
N THR A 69 30.44 -6.38 2.66
CA THR A 69 31.44 -7.39 2.26
C THR A 69 32.88 -7.07 2.69
N SER A 70 33.19 -5.80 2.94
CA SER A 70 34.47 -5.35 3.52
C SER A 70 34.57 -5.53 5.04
N GLY A 71 33.54 -6.10 5.68
CA GLY A 71 33.43 -6.20 7.14
C GLY A 71 33.21 -4.85 7.84
N MET A 72 32.91 -3.80 7.09
CA MET A 72 32.62 -2.46 7.60
C MET A 72 31.14 -2.28 7.87
N TRP A 73 30.82 -1.28 8.70
CA TRP A 73 29.46 -0.77 8.84
C TRP A 73 28.83 -0.49 7.47
N HIS A 74 27.57 -0.86 7.31
CA HIS A 74 26.75 -0.55 6.14
C HIS A 74 25.33 -0.22 6.62
N GLY A 75 24.87 1.01 6.37
CA GLY A 75 23.61 1.52 6.95
C GLY A 75 22.34 1.06 6.24
N GLY A 76 22.47 0.52 5.03
CA GLY A 76 21.36 0.18 4.15
C GLY A 76 21.44 -1.23 3.58
N ILE A 77 20.74 -1.46 2.47
CA ILE A 77 20.75 -2.70 1.71
C ILE A 77 20.91 -2.41 0.22
N HIS A 78 21.53 -3.33 -0.52
CA HIS A 78 21.66 -3.21 -1.98
C HIS A 78 20.65 -4.05 -2.75
N PHE A 79 20.18 -3.50 -3.87
CA PHE A 79 19.49 -4.23 -4.93
C PHE A 79 20.29 -4.09 -6.22
N ASP A 80 20.66 -5.21 -6.83
CA ASP A 80 21.53 -5.29 -7.99
C ASP A 80 21.01 -6.32 -9.01
N GLN A 81 21.87 -6.80 -9.91
CA GLN A 81 21.48 -7.79 -10.91
C GLN A 81 21.10 -9.16 -10.28
N GLY A 82 21.68 -9.52 -9.13
CA GLY A 82 21.34 -10.74 -8.42
C GLY A 82 19.92 -10.71 -7.87
N THR A 83 19.51 -9.57 -7.29
CA THR A 83 18.13 -9.38 -6.81
C THR A 83 17.11 -9.26 -7.96
N ALA A 84 17.54 -8.79 -9.14
CA ALA A 84 16.68 -8.62 -10.32
C ALA A 84 16.12 -9.96 -10.87
N ALA A 85 16.73 -11.09 -10.51
CA ALA A 85 16.21 -12.41 -10.85
C ALA A 85 14.88 -12.72 -10.13
N MET A 86 14.64 -12.08 -8.98
CA MET A 86 13.45 -12.30 -8.14
C MET A 86 12.53 -11.08 -8.08
N LEU A 87 13.05 -9.87 -8.33
CA LEU A 87 12.34 -8.61 -8.18
C LEU A 87 12.30 -7.81 -9.50
N LYS A 88 11.13 -7.23 -9.81
CA LYS A 88 10.89 -6.37 -10.98
C LYS A 88 11.52 -4.99 -10.79
N GLN A 89 12.82 -4.91 -11.08
CA GLN A 89 13.61 -3.68 -10.95
C GLN A 89 13.51 -2.75 -12.16
N ASP A 90 13.10 -3.25 -13.32
CA ASP A 90 12.92 -2.51 -14.57
C ASP A 90 11.76 -1.49 -14.52
N GLY A 91 10.80 -1.69 -13.62
CA GLY A 91 9.68 -0.78 -13.38
C GLY A 91 10.01 0.47 -12.56
N GLY A 92 11.25 0.60 -12.08
CA GLY A 92 11.68 1.67 -11.18
C GLY A 92 11.51 1.35 -9.70
N VAL A 93 12.15 2.18 -8.88
CA VAL A 93 12.22 2.04 -7.42
C VAL A 93 11.01 2.69 -6.78
N LYS A 94 10.34 1.99 -5.84
CA LYS A 94 9.12 2.50 -5.19
C LYS A 94 9.38 3.04 -3.79
N ALA A 95 8.64 4.08 -3.41
CA ALA A 95 8.62 4.60 -2.06
C ALA A 95 8.13 3.55 -1.05
N ILE A 96 8.87 3.36 0.05
CA ILE A 96 8.55 2.35 1.05
C ILE A 96 7.36 2.71 1.96
N ALA A 97 7.02 4.00 2.01
CA ALA A 97 5.91 4.52 2.81
C ALA A 97 5.41 5.84 2.22
N ASP A 98 4.19 6.24 2.61
CA ASP A 98 3.70 7.59 2.35
C ASP A 98 4.69 8.62 2.93
N GLY A 99 4.91 9.72 2.23
CA GLY A 99 5.87 10.71 2.69
C GLY A 99 5.97 11.92 1.78
N GLU A 100 7.08 12.64 1.93
CA GLU A 100 7.40 13.81 1.12
C GLU A 100 8.86 13.74 0.65
N VAL A 101 9.10 13.83 -0.65
CA VAL A 101 10.44 14.07 -1.17
C VAL A 101 10.88 15.46 -0.69
N VAL A 102 12.01 15.51 0.01
CA VAL A 102 12.56 16.75 0.58
C VAL A 102 13.84 17.19 -0.12
N ALA A 103 14.59 16.25 -0.67
CA ALA A 103 15.80 16.55 -1.42
C ALA A 103 16.08 15.47 -2.47
N TYR A 104 16.79 15.84 -3.53
CA TYR A 104 17.31 14.91 -4.52
C TYR A 104 18.61 15.44 -5.13
N ARG A 105 19.36 14.56 -5.79
CA ARG A 105 20.44 14.91 -6.71
C ARG A 105 20.26 14.10 -7.99
N MET A 106 20.45 14.73 -9.13
CA MET A 106 20.43 14.10 -10.45
C MET A 106 21.74 14.44 -11.17
N ASP A 107 22.53 13.42 -11.47
CA ASP A 107 23.73 13.57 -12.29
C ASP A 107 23.31 13.92 -13.71
N SER A 108 23.97 14.89 -14.34
CA SER A 108 23.80 15.12 -15.78
C SER A 108 24.24 13.90 -16.57
N LYS A 109 25.39 13.35 -16.16
CA LYS A 109 25.97 12.10 -16.62
C LYS A 109 26.71 11.45 -15.47
N TYR A 110 26.73 10.12 -15.40
CA TYR A 110 27.51 9.40 -14.39
C TYR A 110 28.94 9.91 -14.29
N PRO A 111 29.37 10.36 -13.10
CA PRO A 111 30.77 10.58 -12.82
C PRO A 111 31.62 9.35 -13.08
N GLU A 112 32.87 9.60 -13.43
CA GLU A 112 33.85 8.57 -13.76
C GLU A 112 35.02 8.67 -12.77
N GLN A 113 35.34 7.54 -12.13
CA GLN A 113 36.56 7.41 -11.34
C GLN A 113 37.65 6.89 -12.27
N VAL A 114 38.75 7.65 -12.36
CA VAL A 114 39.96 7.22 -13.05
C VAL A 114 40.95 6.75 -11.99
N TYR A 115 41.51 5.58 -12.21
CA TYR A 115 42.50 4.94 -11.36
C TYR A 115 43.92 5.14 -11.92
N ASP A 116 44.95 5.12 -11.07
CA ASP A 116 46.34 5.35 -11.48
C ASP A 116 46.85 4.32 -12.50
N ASP A 117 46.26 3.13 -12.53
CA ASP A 117 46.55 2.08 -13.52
C ASP A 117 45.83 2.30 -14.87
N GLY A 118 45.15 3.43 -15.03
CA GLY A 118 44.41 3.82 -16.23
C GLY A 118 43.03 3.17 -16.37
N ARG A 119 42.54 2.45 -15.35
CA ARG A 119 41.17 1.92 -15.37
C ARG A 119 40.15 2.99 -15.03
N HIS A 120 38.93 2.75 -15.51
CA HIS A 120 37.80 3.65 -15.40
C HIS A 120 36.58 2.93 -14.83
N ALA A 121 35.90 3.55 -13.86
CA ALA A 121 34.64 3.06 -13.29
C ALA A 121 33.59 4.17 -13.20
N LEU A 122 32.41 3.95 -13.79
CA LEU A 122 31.26 4.85 -13.64
C LEU A 122 30.57 4.62 -12.30
N TYR A 123 30.07 5.68 -11.70
CA TYR A 123 29.24 5.59 -10.50
C TYR A 123 28.20 6.69 -10.48
N SER A 124 27.05 6.39 -9.89
CA SER A 124 26.00 7.36 -9.65
C SER A 124 26.18 8.04 -8.31
N THR A 125 26.03 9.37 -8.30
CA THR A 125 25.86 10.16 -7.09
C THR A 125 24.39 10.59 -6.89
N SER A 126 23.54 10.30 -7.88
CA SER A 126 22.12 10.62 -7.86
C SER A 126 21.37 9.92 -6.73
N PHE A 127 20.46 10.65 -6.08
CA PHE A 127 19.62 10.12 -5.01
C PHE A 127 18.28 10.85 -4.91
N VAL A 128 17.34 10.23 -4.21
CA VAL A 128 16.16 10.90 -3.66
C VAL A 128 16.04 10.60 -2.17
N LEU A 129 15.66 11.62 -1.39
CA LEU A 129 15.44 11.52 0.06
C LEU A 129 13.98 11.84 0.37
N ILE A 130 13.31 10.90 1.05
CA ILE A 130 11.91 11.02 1.44
C ILE A 130 11.83 11.13 2.96
N ARG A 131 11.09 12.14 3.44
CA ARG A 131 10.72 12.30 4.84
C ARG A 131 9.36 11.65 5.08
N HIS A 132 9.26 10.87 6.15
CA HIS A 132 8.05 10.16 6.57
C HIS A 132 7.65 10.59 7.98
N GLN A 133 6.37 10.45 8.30
CA GLN A 133 5.83 10.73 9.64
C GLN A 133 5.01 9.54 10.13
N LEU A 134 5.51 8.84 11.15
CA LEU A 134 4.80 7.76 11.81
C LEU A 134 4.12 8.30 13.08
N GLN A 135 2.81 8.51 12.99
CA GLN A 135 2.00 9.02 14.10
C GLN A 135 1.43 7.88 14.94
N LEU A 136 1.52 8.00 16.28
CA LEU A 136 0.88 7.05 17.19
C LEU A 136 -0.65 7.03 16.99
N PRO A 137 -1.31 5.86 17.11
CA PRO A 137 -2.77 5.78 17.07
C PRO A 137 -3.38 6.61 18.21
N PRO A 138 -4.56 7.24 18.01
CA PRO A 138 -5.20 8.05 19.04
C PRO A 138 -5.54 7.21 20.30
N THR A 139 -5.60 7.87 21.45
CA THR A 139 -6.08 7.21 22.68
C THR A 139 -7.58 6.87 22.54
N PRO A 140 -8.04 5.71 23.03
CA PRO A 140 -9.47 5.44 23.09
C PRO A 140 -10.20 6.49 23.94
N PRO A 141 -11.44 6.87 23.56
CA PRO A 141 -12.23 7.79 24.36
C PRO A 141 -12.47 7.18 25.76
N LYS A 142 -12.09 7.92 26.81
CA LYS A 142 -12.39 7.51 28.19
C LYS A 142 -13.90 7.38 28.32
N GLN A 143 -14.39 6.18 28.61
CA GLN A 143 -15.80 5.98 28.98
C GLN A 143 -16.10 6.89 30.16
N ASN A 144 -16.98 7.87 29.97
CA ASN A 144 -17.54 8.64 31.07
C ASN A 144 -18.19 7.63 32.01
N ALA A 145 -17.58 7.41 33.18
CA ALA A 145 -18.16 6.59 34.22
C ALA A 145 -19.56 7.16 34.51
N ALA A 146 -20.58 6.36 34.18
CA ALA A 146 -21.95 6.65 34.57
C ALA A 146 -21.94 6.84 36.09
N THR A 147 -22.22 8.06 36.52
CA THR A 147 -22.43 8.42 37.92
C THR A 147 -23.67 7.67 38.41
N THR A 148 -23.49 6.45 38.90
CA THR A 148 -24.46 5.82 39.79
C THR A 148 -24.53 6.66 41.07
N GLN A 149 -25.54 7.53 41.11
CA GLN A 149 -25.99 8.18 42.33
C GLN A 149 -26.50 7.10 43.28
N THR A 150 -25.72 6.80 44.32
CA THR A 150 -26.20 6.07 45.50
C THR A 150 -26.64 7.12 46.53
N PRO A 151 -27.87 7.08 47.06
CA PRO A 151 -28.28 8.00 48.12
C PRO A 151 -27.49 7.72 49.40
N SER A 152 -26.95 8.78 49.98
CA SER A 152 -26.19 8.80 51.22
C SER A 152 -27.06 8.53 52.45
N ALA A 153 -26.52 7.74 53.39
CA ALA A 153 -26.94 7.73 54.78
C ALA A 153 -25.83 8.37 55.63
N GLN A 154 -26.22 9.39 56.40
CA GLN A 154 -25.37 10.17 57.30
C GLN A 154 -24.91 9.35 58.52
N ALA A 155 -23.69 9.63 59.01
CA ALA A 155 -23.42 9.69 60.45
C ALA A 155 -22.20 10.58 60.75
N ASN A 156 -22.40 11.45 61.72
CA ASN A 156 -21.54 12.55 62.19
C ASN A 156 -20.30 12.13 62.99
N ALA A 157 -19.30 13.02 63.00
CA ALA A 157 -18.48 13.52 64.13
C ALA A 157 -17.00 13.65 63.71
N ALA A 158 -16.18 14.63 64.09
CA ALA A 158 -16.30 15.93 64.74
C ALA A 158 -14.95 16.66 64.47
N TYR A 159 -14.99 17.98 64.26
CA TYR A 159 -13.85 18.93 64.11
C TYR A 159 -13.09 19.14 65.46
N PRO A 160 -12.10 20.06 65.63
CA PRO A 160 -11.47 21.08 64.74
C PRO A 160 -9.91 21.11 64.87
N ALA A 161 -9.06 22.00 64.35
CA ALA A 161 -9.05 23.17 63.46
C ALA A 161 -7.57 23.53 63.22
N ALA A 162 -7.24 24.12 62.06
CA ALA A 162 -6.46 25.36 61.96
C ALA A 162 -6.41 25.81 60.48
N THR A 163 -6.96 26.99 60.24
CA THR A 163 -7.17 27.67 58.96
C THR A 163 -6.02 28.69 58.69
N PRO A 164 -6.00 29.45 57.58
CA PRO A 164 -4.83 29.55 56.70
C PRO A 164 -4.35 31.01 56.51
N GLN A 165 -3.42 31.23 55.58
CA GLN A 165 -3.17 32.59 55.06
C GLN A 165 -3.23 32.61 53.52
N GLN A 166 -4.10 33.50 53.03
CA GLN A 166 -4.48 33.87 51.67
C GLN A 166 -3.28 34.45 50.89
N SER A 167 -3.25 34.51 49.55
CA SER A 167 -4.05 35.42 48.69
C SER A 167 -3.69 35.12 47.21
N ALA A 168 -4.62 34.75 46.34
CA ALA A 168 -5.48 35.60 45.49
C ALA A 168 -4.88 35.95 44.11
N SER A 169 -5.47 35.42 43.03
CA SER A 169 -5.85 36.21 41.84
C SER A 169 -6.75 35.44 40.87
N SER A 170 -7.91 36.07 40.62
CA SER A 170 -8.73 36.11 39.41
C SER A 170 -9.14 34.84 38.67
N THR A 171 -10.41 34.50 38.88
CA THR A 171 -11.34 33.80 38.00
C THR A 171 -11.37 34.31 36.55
N THR A 172 -11.30 33.39 35.60
CA THR A 172 -11.87 33.52 34.24
C THR A 172 -12.69 32.25 33.96
N GLU A 173 -13.85 32.43 33.32
CA GLU A 173 -14.84 31.39 33.02
C GLU A 173 -14.29 30.24 32.14
N PRO A 174 -14.87 29.03 32.23
CA PRO A 174 -14.40 27.88 31.49
C PRO A 174 -14.77 27.98 30.00
N GLY A 175 -13.76 28.24 29.17
CA GLY A 175 -13.86 28.02 27.72
C GLY A 175 -14.13 26.54 27.41
N ALA A 176 -15.02 26.29 26.45
CA ALA A 176 -15.34 24.96 25.94
C ALA A 176 -14.08 24.14 25.59
N PRO A 177 -14.07 22.81 25.80
CA PRO A 177 -12.89 22.00 25.56
C PRO A 177 -12.55 21.98 24.07
N SER A 178 -11.45 22.65 23.71
CA SER A 178 -10.80 22.41 22.43
C SER A 178 -10.15 21.02 22.49
N ALA A 179 -10.49 20.15 21.55
CA ALA A 179 -9.82 18.86 21.40
C ALA A 179 -8.35 19.07 21.02
N PRO A 180 -7.41 18.27 21.57
CA PRO A 180 -5.99 18.54 21.43
C PRO A 180 -5.51 18.23 20.00
N LYS A 181 -4.74 19.17 19.44
CA LYS A 181 -3.82 18.91 18.32
C LYS A 181 -2.85 17.79 18.76
N PRO A 182 -2.44 16.85 17.89
CA PRO A 182 -1.47 15.82 18.27
C PRO A 182 -0.21 16.49 18.83
N ASN A 183 0.27 16.05 19.99
CA ASN A 183 1.50 16.62 20.52
C ASN A 183 2.68 16.22 19.60
N PRO A 184 3.68 17.11 19.37
CA PRO A 184 4.85 16.80 18.54
C PRO A 184 5.62 15.54 18.97
N ASP A 185 5.50 15.14 20.23
CA ASP A 185 6.11 13.95 20.82
C ASP A 185 5.32 12.65 20.55
N GLU A 186 4.25 12.68 19.73
CA GLU A 186 3.48 11.52 19.27
C GLU A 186 3.75 11.15 17.80
N THR A 187 4.69 11.81 17.14
CA THR A 187 5.05 11.56 15.75
C THR A 187 6.54 11.31 15.62
N LEU A 188 6.93 10.18 15.06
CA LEU A 188 8.30 9.90 14.66
C LEU A 188 8.51 10.43 13.24
N THR A 189 9.51 11.30 13.07
CA THR A 189 10.03 11.64 11.74
C THR A 189 11.16 10.67 11.41
N PHE A 190 11.10 10.04 10.25
CA PHE A 190 12.18 9.19 9.74
C PHE A 190 12.35 9.41 8.24
N PHE A 191 13.48 8.96 7.69
CA PHE A 191 13.85 9.21 6.31
C PHE A 191 14.17 7.90 5.59
N SER A 192 13.82 7.83 4.31
CA SER A 192 14.35 6.81 3.40
C SER A 192 15.18 7.47 2.29
N LEU A 193 16.39 6.94 2.10
CA LEU A 193 17.35 7.35 1.07
C LEU A 193 17.41 6.27 0.00
N TYR A 194 17.21 6.68 -1.26
CA TYR A 194 17.37 5.82 -2.43
C TYR A 194 18.55 6.36 -3.24
N MET A 195 19.68 5.68 -3.17
CA MET A 195 20.98 6.14 -3.67
C MET A 195 21.45 5.27 -4.85
N HIS A 196 22.29 5.87 -5.69
CA HIS A 196 22.77 5.36 -6.97
C HIS A 196 21.68 5.32 -8.05
N LEU A 197 20.91 6.40 -8.19
CA LEU A 197 19.86 6.50 -9.20
C LEU A 197 20.38 6.80 -10.61
N MET A 198 19.53 6.60 -11.62
CA MET A 198 19.85 6.85 -13.03
C MET A 198 20.23 8.31 -13.29
N ASP A 199 21.23 8.55 -14.15
CA ASP A 199 21.63 9.89 -14.60
C ASP A 199 20.71 10.41 -15.72
N TRP A 200 20.78 11.71 -15.99
CA TRP A 200 19.91 12.34 -16.99
C TRP A 200 20.20 11.88 -18.42
N ASP A 201 21.48 11.70 -18.79
CA ASP A 201 21.87 11.20 -20.11
C ASP A 201 21.26 9.82 -20.42
N SER A 202 21.33 8.86 -19.48
CA SER A 202 20.71 7.53 -19.68
C SER A 202 19.19 7.61 -19.68
N TYR A 203 18.64 8.49 -18.85
CA TYR A 203 17.21 8.75 -18.80
C TYR A 203 16.66 9.21 -20.16
N GLN A 204 17.32 10.19 -20.79
CA GLN A 204 16.99 10.67 -22.12
C GLN A 204 17.16 9.59 -23.20
N ALA A 205 18.19 8.74 -23.08
CA ALA A 205 18.41 7.64 -24.01
C ALA A 205 17.27 6.62 -23.95
N GLN A 206 16.80 6.27 -22.75
CA GLN A 206 15.71 5.31 -22.56
C GLN A 206 14.36 5.86 -23.06
N GLN A 207 14.08 7.16 -22.87
CA GLN A 207 12.90 7.81 -23.45
C GLN A 207 12.85 7.74 -24.99
N LYS A 208 14.00 7.83 -25.65
CA LYS A 208 14.09 7.76 -27.13
C LYS A 208 13.92 6.35 -27.67
N GLN A 209 14.26 5.31 -26.89
CA GLN A 209 14.12 3.91 -27.32
C GLN A 209 12.67 3.43 -27.31
N THR A 210 11.83 3.95 -26.41
CA THR A 210 10.43 3.54 -26.25
C THR A 210 9.47 4.10 -27.31
N SER A 211 9.95 4.94 -28.23
CA SER A 211 9.14 5.52 -29.32
C SER A 211 8.78 4.52 -30.44
N GLY A 212 9.13 3.23 -30.31
CA GLY A 212 8.89 2.21 -31.34
C GLY A 212 8.71 0.75 -30.87
N THR A 213 8.69 0.48 -29.56
CA THR A 213 8.53 -0.88 -28.99
C THR A 213 7.42 -0.91 -27.92
N SER A 214 6.87 -2.09 -27.64
CA SER A 214 5.80 -2.33 -26.64
C SER A 214 6.26 -2.20 -25.17
N THR A 215 7.39 -1.56 -24.92
CA THR A 215 7.97 -1.37 -23.58
C THR A 215 7.48 -0.03 -22.99
N PRO A 216 7.06 0.04 -21.72
CA PRO A 216 6.57 1.30 -21.12
C PRO A 216 7.64 2.39 -21.17
N SER A 217 7.26 3.59 -21.66
CA SER A 217 8.10 4.78 -21.62
C SER A 217 8.42 5.17 -20.18
N ILE A 218 9.69 5.47 -19.90
CA ILE A 218 10.14 6.04 -18.62
C ILE A 218 9.63 7.50 -18.50
N THR A 219 8.94 7.82 -17.41
CA THR A 219 8.24 9.11 -17.22
C THR A 219 8.97 10.00 -16.23
N PRO A 220 9.31 11.27 -16.57
CA PRO A 220 10.07 12.15 -15.69
C PRO A 220 9.47 12.24 -14.29
N MET A 221 10.31 12.28 -13.25
CA MET A 221 9.79 12.39 -11.89
C MET A 221 9.15 13.76 -11.68
N ALA A 222 7.95 13.77 -11.11
CA ALA A 222 7.16 15.00 -10.97
C ALA A 222 7.78 16.03 -10.02
N TYR A 223 8.64 15.57 -9.10
CA TYR A 223 9.34 16.37 -8.09
C TYR A 223 10.63 17.05 -8.58
N TRP A 224 11.09 16.77 -9.81
CA TRP A 224 12.26 17.47 -10.36
C TRP A 224 11.94 18.96 -10.60
N GLU A 225 12.78 19.84 -10.06
CA GLU A 225 12.82 21.25 -10.44
C GLU A 225 13.37 21.39 -11.86
N GLY A 226 12.90 22.39 -12.60
CA GLY A 226 13.29 22.60 -14.00
C GLY A 226 12.18 23.17 -14.87
N ASP A 227 12.50 23.37 -16.15
CA ASP A 227 11.54 23.87 -17.13
C ASP A 227 10.63 22.73 -17.60
N LYS A 228 9.33 22.85 -17.33
CA LYS A 228 8.28 21.96 -17.89
C LYS A 228 7.76 22.57 -19.20
N TYR A 229 7.84 21.80 -20.28
CA TYR A 229 7.23 22.14 -21.56
C TYR A 229 6.59 20.90 -22.18
N TYR A 230 5.92 21.08 -23.31
CA TYR A 230 5.16 20.03 -23.99
C TYR A 230 5.67 19.85 -25.40
N ARG A 231 5.57 18.64 -25.92
CA ARG A 231 5.85 18.30 -27.31
C ARG A 231 4.62 17.66 -27.95
N VAL A 232 4.33 18.05 -29.18
CA VAL A 232 3.32 17.38 -30.01
C VAL A 232 3.90 16.06 -30.49
N GLY A 233 3.63 14.98 -29.77
CA GLY A 233 4.15 13.66 -30.10
C GLY A 233 3.11 12.74 -30.75
N ASP A 234 3.26 11.44 -30.58
CA ASP A 234 2.48 10.47 -31.34
C ASP A 234 1.02 10.35 -30.92
N LYS A 235 0.70 10.77 -29.69
CA LYS A 235 -0.67 10.89 -29.17
C LYS A 235 -1.50 11.91 -29.95
N SER A 236 -0.86 12.96 -30.46
CA SER A 236 -1.50 14.01 -31.26
C SER A 236 -1.71 13.53 -32.70
N THR A 237 -2.93 13.10 -33.02
CA THR A 237 -3.26 12.47 -34.31
C THR A 237 -4.22 13.27 -35.18
N ASP A 238 -4.58 14.50 -34.77
CA ASP A 238 -5.45 15.37 -35.56
C ASP A 238 -4.87 15.60 -36.95
N GLN A 239 -5.76 15.64 -37.95
CA GLN A 239 -5.41 15.88 -39.34
C GLN A 239 -5.86 17.28 -39.78
N GLN A 240 -4.97 17.98 -40.48
CA GLN A 240 -5.29 19.25 -41.14
C GLN A 240 -6.37 19.04 -42.21
N GLU A 241 -7.35 19.95 -42.28
CA GLU A 241 -8.44 19.82 -43.25
C GLU A 241 -7.95 20.10 -44.69
N VAL A 242 -8.38 19.27 -45.64
CA VAL A 242 -8.12 19.48 -47.07
C VAL A 242 -9.31 20.21 -47.69
N PRO A 243 -9.12 21.30 -48.46
CA PRO A 243 -10.20 21.97 -49.17
C PRO A 243 -10.99 21.01 -50.05
N LYS A 244 -12.32 21.03 -49.96
CA LYS A 244 -13.18 20.27 -50.87
C LYS A 244 -13.00 20.81 -52.31
N PRO A 245 -12.90 19.95 -53.34
CA PRO A 245 -12.90 20.40 -54.73
C PRO A 245 -14.16 21.23 -55.00
N LYS A 246 -14.02 22.38 -55.69
CA LYS A 246 -15.17 23.13 -56.19
C LYS A 246 -16.01 22.22 -57.08
N ALA A 247 -17.29 22.04 -56.75
CA ALA A 247 -18.23 21.34 -57.62
C ALA A 247 -18.32 22.08 -58.98
N PRO A 248 -18.31 21.38 -60.12
CA PRO A 248 -18.48 22.03 -61.41
C PRO A 248 -19.88 22.64 -61.50
N GLU A 249 -19.94 23.90 -61.95
CA GLU A 249 -21.20 24.58 -62.25
C GLU A 249 -22.01 23.77 -63.27
N SER A 250 -23.27 23.50 -62.93
CA SER A 250 -24.22 22.79 -63.79
C SER A 250 -24.47 23.58 -65.08
N SER A 251 -23.99 23.05 -66.21
CA SER A 251 -24.47 23.46 -67.54
C SER A 251 -25.59 22.52 -68.01
N PRO A 252 -26.60 23.00 -68.76
CA PRO A 252 -27.81 22.24 -69.05
C PRO A 252 -27.58 21.08 -70.03
N ALA A 253 -28.36 20.02 -69.84
CA ALA A 253 -28.34 18.79 -70.62
C ALA A 253 -28.57 19.01 -72.13
N GLY A 254 -27.78 18.32 -72.96
CA GLY A 254 -28.03 18.27 -74.40
C GLY A 254 -27.07 17.36 -75.17
N SER A 255 -27.46 16.08 -75.30
CA SER A 255 -27.17 15.17 -76.41
C SER A 255 -25.73 14.71 -76.67
N THR A 256 -25.45 13.47 -76.28
CA THR A 256 -24.42 12.63 -76.88
C THR A 256 -24.86 12.12 -78.26
N SER A 257 -24.06 12.34 -79.32
CA SER A 257 -24.08 11.46 -80.49
C SER A 257 -22.66 11.15 -80.95
N ASN A 258 -22.24 9.90 -80.75
CA ASN A 258 -21.02 9.32 -81.28
C ASN A 258 -21.19 9.01 -82.78
N ASP A 259 -21.06 10.01 -83.66
CA ASP A 259 -20.94 9.78 -85.11
C ASP A 259 -19.57 10.23 -85.63
N VAL A 260 -18.55 9.46 -85.24
CA VAL A 260 -17.15 9.67 -85.65
C VAL A 260 -16.97 9.49 -87.16
N LEU A 261 -17.88 8.80 -87.84
CA LEU A 261 -17.82 8.59 -89.29
C LEU A 261 -18.43 9.78 -90.05
N GLY A 262 -19.52 10.37 -89.52
CA GLY A 262 -20.10 11.62 -90.02
C GLY A 262 -19.14 12.80 -89.92
N ASP A 263 -18.40 12.91 -88.82
CA ASP A 263 -17.41 13.98 -88.62
C ASP A 263 -16.20 13.85 -89.57
N PHE A 264 -15.80 12.63 -89.92
CA PHE A 264 -14.71 12.38 -90.88
C PHE A 264 -15.10 12.69 -92.33
N ILE A 265 -16.37 12.45 -92.69
CA ILE A 265 -16.92 12.80 -94.01
C ILE A 265 -17.08 14.31 -94.14
N ASN A 266 -17.57 14.99 -93.09
CA ASN A 266 -17.72 16.45 -93.08
C ASN A 266 -16.38 17.20 -93.10
N ALA A 267 -15.29 16.57 -92.63
CA ALA A 267 -13.93 17.10 -92.72
C ALA A 267 -13.22 16.83 -94.08
N GLY A 268 -13.92 16.30 -95.08
CA GLY A 268 -13.39 16.14 -96.43
C GLY A 268 -12.24 15.13 -96.56
N PHE A 269 -12.21 14.09 -95.70
CA PHE A 269 -11.15 13.08 -95.62
C PHE A 269 -9.74 13.59 -95.29
N VAL A 270 -9.62 14.77 -94.67
CA VAL A 270 -8.33 15.32 -94.21
C VAL A 270 -8.22 15.16 -92.69
N LEU A 271 -7.18 14.45 -92.22
CA LEU A 271 -6.82 14.36 -90.80
C LEU A 271 -6.15 15.68 -90.34
N PRO A 272 -6.63 16.34 -89.26
CA PRO A 272 -5.95 17.52 -88.72
C PRO A 272 -4.60 17.16 -88.08
N GLN A 273 -3.54 17.85 -88.51
CA GLN A 273 -2.21 17.80 -87.90
C GLN A 273 -2.23 18.36 -86.47
N GLN A 274 -1.55 17.65 -85.56
CA GLN A 274 -1.18 18.16 -84.25
C GLN A 274 -0.29 19.40 -84.37
N THR A 275 -0.75 20.52 -83.82
CA THR A 275 0.13 21.61 -83.41
C THR A 275 0.18 21.65 -81.88
N VAL A 276 1.42 21.57 -81.39
CA VAL A 276 1.79 21.64 -79.98
C VAL A 276 1.48 23.04 -79.47
N GLY A 277 0.36 23.18 -78.78
CA GLY A 277 0.07 24.31 -77.90
C GLY A 277 0.64 24.01 -76.52
N GLU A 278 1.65 24.78 -76.13
CA GLU A 278 2.31 24.79 -74.83
C GLU A 278 1.27 24.82 -73.69
N LYS A 279 1.05 23.67 -73.04
CA LYS A 279 0.37 23.62 -71.75
C LYS A 279 1.39 24.06 -70.71
N THR A 280 1.19 25.24 -70.14
CA THR A 280 1.71 25.57 -68.81
C THR A 280 1.10 24.57 -67.82
N THR A 281 1.79 23.45 -67.58
CA THR A 281 1.52 22.61 -66.42
C THR A 281 2.00 23.39 -65.21
N ASP A 282 1.07 24.04 -64.51
CA ASP A 282 1.28 24.50 -63.15
C ASP A 282 1.50 23.26 -62.27
N ASN A 283 2.74 22.77 -62.25
CA ASN A 283 3.21 21.64 -61.44
C ASN A 283 3.50 22.09 -60.00
N THR A 284 2.64 22.92 -59.42
CA THR A 284 2.74 23.22 -57.99
C THR A 284 2.18 22.01 -57.22
N PRO A 285 2.97 21.27 -56.43
CA PRO A 285 2.46 20.14 -55.66
C PRO A 285 1.34 20.61 -54.74
N THR A 286 0.20 19.92 -54.72
CA THR A 286 -0.84 20.20 -53.73
C THR A 286 -0.23 19.98 -52.34
N PRO A 287 -0.27 20.96 -51.41
CA PRO A 287 0.39 20.79 -50.13
C PRO A 287 -0.25 19.61 -49.38
N VAL A 288 0.58 18.70 -48.88
CA VAL A 288 0.12 17.50 -48.18
C VAL A 288 -0.41 17.88 -46.82
N ALA A 289 -1.62 17.42 -46.47
CA ALA A 289 -2.18 17.62 -45.13
C ALA A 289 -1.28 16.98 -44.07
N ILE A 290 -0.93 17.76 -43.04
CA ILE A 290 -0.07 17.29 -41.96
C ILE A 290 -0.88 16.82 -40.75
N LYS A 291 -0.22 16.06 -39.87
CA LYS A 291 -0.77 15.61 -38.58
C LYS A 291 -0.17 16.39 -37.42
N GLY A 292 -0.93 16.52 -36.34
CA GLY A 292 -0.50 17.22 -35.15
C GLY A 292 -1.62 17.35 -34.12
N ILE A 293 -1.66 18.49 -33.42
CA ILE A 293 -2.72 18.83 -32.46
C ILE A 293 -3.47 20.08 -32.91
N ARG A 294 -4.79 20.06 -32.83
CA ARG A 294 -5.63 21.22 -33.18
C ARG A 294 -5.47 22.36 -32.18
N ILE A 295 -5.39 23.56 -32.72
CA ILE A 295 -5.48 24.82 -31.99
C ILE A 295 -6.92 25.31 -32.09
N ARG A 296 -7.54 25.64 -30.96
CA ARG A 296 -8.90 26.15 -30.87
C ARG A 296 -8.96 27.55 -30.27
N ASP A 297 -9.90 28.36 -30.76
CA ASP A 297 -10.15 29.71 -30.25
C ASP A 297 -10.57 29.73 -28.76
N LEU A 298 -11.32 28.72 -28.33
CA LEU A 298 -11.77 28.46 -26.97
C LEU A 298 -11.68 26.96 -26.66
N PRO A 299 -11.71 26.54 -25.38
CA PRO A 299 -11.88 25.14 -25.01
C PRO A 299 -13.11 24.54 -25.71
N ASN A 300 -12.94 23.41 -26.39
CA ASN A 300 -13.97 22.78 -27.24
C ASN A 300 -14.54 23.66 -28.39
N GLY A 301 -13.91 24.80 -28.68
CA GLY A 301 -14.35 25.79 -29.68
C GLY A 301 -14.00 25.44 -31.12
N LYS A 302 -13.95 26.44 -32.00
CA LYS A 302 -13.63 26.27 -33.41
C LYS A 302 -12.13 26.00 -33.61
N VAL A 303 -11.80 25.09 -34.51
CA VAL A 303 -10.41 24.88 -34.94
C VAL A 303 -9.94 26.07 -35.77
N ILE A 304 -8.87 26.72 -35.31
CA ILE A 304 -8.28 27.90 -35.94
C ILE A 304 -6.86 27.66 -36.47
N GLY A 305 -6.26 26.53 -36.12
CA GLY A 305 -4.92 26.14 -36.56
C GLY A 305 -4.59 24.72 -36.13
N LEU A 306 -3.35 24.31 -36.41
CA LEU A 306 -2.80 23.03 -35.99
C LEU A 306 -1.31 23.19 -35.70
N LEU A 307 -0.82 22.62 -34.59
CA LEU A 307 0.62 22.50 -34.33
C LEU A 307 1.10 21.14 -34.87
N PRO A 308 2.06 21.10 -35.81
CA PRO A 308 2.61 19.85 -36.35
C PRO A 308 3.23 18.95 -35.28
N LYS A 309 3.31 17.64 -35.57
CA LYS A 309 4.16 16.73 -34.78
C LYS A 309 5.61 17.24 -34.70
N GLY A 310 6.21 17.15 -33.52
CA GLY A 310 7.55 17.65 -33.21
C GLY A 310 7.58 19.08 -32.66
N THR A 311 6.48 19.84 -32.76
CA THR A 311 6.41 21.18 -32.16
C THR A 311 6.51 21.14 -30.64
N GLU A 312 7.28 22.06 -30.06
CA GLU A 312 7.44 22.21 -28.62
C GLU A 312 6.88 23.53 -28.14
N LEU A 313 6.19 23.51 -27.01
CA LEU A 313 5.46 24.66 -26.49
C LEU A 313 5.40 24.69 -24.96
N THR A 314 5.20 25.87 -24.40
CA THR A 314 4.82 26.05 -22.99
C THR A 314 3.35 26.46 -22.89
N ILE A 315 2.72 26.09 -21.79
CA ILE A 315 1.30 26.35 -21.51
C ILE A 315 1.22 27.21 -20.25
N SER A 316 0.37 28.26 -20.26
CA SER A 316 0.33 29.23 -19.15
C SER A 316 -0.50 28.73 -17.98
N ASP A 317 -1.74 28.31 -18.23
CA ASP A 317 -2.69 27.84 -17.21
C ASP A 317 -3.62 26.80 -17.84
N THR A 318 -4.02 25.80 -17.06
CA THR A 318 -5.12 24.89 -17.42
C THR A 318 -6.44 25.51 -16.99
N ASP A 319 -7.47 25.42 -17.82
CA ASP A 319 -8.78 26.01 -17.50
C ASP A 319 -9.51 25.15 -16.45
N PRO A 320 -9.80 25.66 -15.24
CA PRO A 320 -10.51 24.90 -14.22
C PRO A 320 -11.93 24.49 -14.66
N GLN A 321 -12.55 25.25 -15.56
CA GLN A 321 -13.88 24.95 -16.08
C GLN A 321 -13.87 23.90 -17.20
N HIS A 322 -12.70 23.68 -17.83
CA HIS A 322 -12.52 22.76 -18.94
C HIS A 322 -11.26 21.90 -18.72
N PRO A 323 -11.33 20.89 -17.84
CA PRO A 323 -10.18 20.03 -17.51
C PRO A 323 -9.53 19.43 -18.76
N GLY A 324 -8.20 19.51 -18.81
CA GLY A 324 -7.41 19.03 -19.95
C GLY A 324 -7.18 20.05 -21.07
N TRP A 325 -7.77 21.25 -21.01
CA TRP A 325 -7.44 22.35 -21.94
C TRP A 325 -6.41 23.30 -21.37
N GLY A 326 -5.44 23.70 -22.20
CA GLY A 326 -4.37 24.61 -21.82
C GLY A 326 -4.12 25.67 -22.89
N LYS A 327 -3.85 26.90 -22.46
CA LYS A 327 -3.56 28.01 -23.37
C LYS A 327 -2.06 28.06 -23.70
N ILE A 328 -1.74 28.16 -24.99
CA ILE A 328 -0.35 28.28 -25.46
C ILE A 328 0.22 29.59 -24.92
N LYS A 329 1.31 29.47 -24.15
CA LYS A 329 2.08 30.61 -23.62
C LYS A 329 3.18 31.02 -24.59
N SER A 330 3.90 30.03 -25.12
CA SER A 330 4.91 30.23 -26.16
C SER A 330 5.14 28.93 -26.94
N ILE A 331 5.53 29.06 -28.21
CA ILE A 331 6.05 27.96 -29.02
C ILE A 331 7.58 28.05 -28.95
N LYS A 332 8.24 27.02 -28.42
CA LYS A 332 9.70 26.96 -28.28
C LYS A 332 10.37 26.57 -29.61
N SER A 333 9.77 25.65 -30.35
CA SER A 333 10.27 25.17 -31.64
C SER A 333 9.11 24.66 -32.52
N GLY A 334 9.23 24.85 -33.84
CA GLY A 334 8.16 24.60 -34.81
C GLY A 334 7.22 25.79 -34.99
N GLU A 335 6.27 25.67 -35.92
CA GLU A 335 5.33 26.75 -36.28
C GLU A 335 3.90 26.22 -36.40
N ALA A 336 2.93 27.04 -36.02
CA ALA A 336 1.52 26.72 -36.25
C ALA A 336 1.17 26.81 -37.73
N VAL A 337 0.40 25.84 -38.22
CA VAL A 337 -0.17 25.87 -39.57
C VAL A 337 -1.65 26.22 -39.53
N ALA A 338 -2.19 26.62 -40.68
CA ALA A 338 -3.61 26.92 -40.82
C ALA A 338 -4.46 25.66 -40.59
N ALA A 339 -5.70 25.84 -40.13
CA ALA A 339 -6.63 24.73 -39.94
C ALA A 339 -6.92 23.96 -41.26
N VAL A 340 -6.84 24.66 -42.39
CA VAL A 340 -7.10 24.14 -43.73
C VAL A 340 -5.87 24.34 -44.62
N VAL A 341 -5.50 23.30 -45.37
CA VAL A 341 -4.37 23.32 -46.32
C VAL A 341 -4.50 24.50 -47.30
N GLY A 342 -3.42 25.26 -47.47
CA GLY A 342 -3.34 26.39 -48.41
C GLY A 342 -4.06 27.68 -47.97
N LYS A 343 -4.57 27.74 -46.73
CA LYS A 343 -5.10 28.97 -46.12
C LYS A 343 -4.05 29.67 -45.27
N ALA A 344 -4.28 30.95 -44.98
CA ALA A 344 -3.45 31.72 -44.05
C ALA A 344 -3.63 31.19 -42.61
N VAL A 345 -2.54 31.18 -41.85
CA VAL A 345 -2.55 30.83 -40.41
C VAL A 345 -3.28 31.95 -39.66
N SER A 346 -4.13 31.59 -38.69
CA SER A 346 -4.74 32.58 -37.80
C SER A 346 -3.67 33.26 -36.96
N GLU A 347 -3.64 34.59 -36.92
CA GLU A 347 -2.70 35.37 -36.11
C GLU A 347 -2.81 35.03 -34.62
N HIS A 348 -4.00 34.61 -34.17
CA HIS A 348 -4.26 34.24 -32.77
C HIS A 348 -3.83 32.81 -32.41
N ALA A 349 -3.45 31.98 -33.39
CA ALA A 349 -3.16 30.56 -33.16
C ALA A 349 -2.07 30.33 -32.09
N GLN A 350 -1.04 31.18 -32.06
CA GLN A 350 0.08 31.05 -31.13
C GLN A 350 -0.23 31.38 -29.65
N TRP A 351 -1.42 31.91 -29.35
CA TRP A 351 -1.87 32.23 -27.99
C TRP A 351 -3.22 31.57 -27.64
N SER A 352 -3.58 30.53 -28.37
CA SER A 352 -4.90 29.89 -28.29
C SER A 352 -4.84 28.52 -27.60
N TRP A 353 -5.92 27.75 -27.62
CA TRP A 353 -6.10 26.57 -26.77
C TRP A 353 -5.73 25.26 -27.46
N VAL A 354 -5.09 24.37 -26.71
CA VAL A 354 -4.77 22.99 -27.11
C VAL A 354 -5.21 22.01 -26.01
N TYR A 355 -5.47 20.76 -26.40
CA TYR A 355 -5.85 19.71 -25.46
C TYR A 355 -4.60 19.04 -24.88
N VAL A 356 -4.28 19.36 -23.62
CA VAL A 356 -3.01 19.01 -22.96
C VAL A 356 -2.78 17.51 -22.86
N ASN A 357 -3.84 16.71 -22.71
CA ASN A 357 -3.74 15.25 -22.56
C ASN A 357 -3.23 14.54 -23.82
N GLU A 358 -3.25 15.19 -24.98
CA GLU A 358 -2.68 14.68 -26.24
C GLU A 358 -1.23 15.11 -26.47
N LEU A 359 -0.66 15.90 -25.55
CA LEU A 359 0.73 16.33 -25.59
C LEU A 359 1.62 15.42 -24.74
N ASP A 360 2.87 15.29 -25.15
CA ASP A 360 3.90 14.63 -24.35
C ASP A 360 4.58 15.66 -23.46
N VAL A 361 4.60 15.40 -22.16
CA VAL A 361 5.30 16.24 -21.19
C VAL A 361 6.80 16.05 -21.38
N VAL A 362 7.53 17.15 -21.56
CA VAL A 362 8.98 17.19 -21.60
C VAL A 362 9.48 17.94 -20.37
N MET A 363 10.30 17.26 -19.59
CA MET A 363 10.97 17.82 -18.42
C MET A 363 12.43 18.12 -18.78
N ASP A 364 12.90 19.32 -18.47
CA ASP A 364 14.32 19.70 -18.49
C ASP A 364 14.76 19.99 -17.05
N PRO A 365 15.24 18.97 -16.31
CA PRO A 365 15.52 19.09 -14.89
C PRO A 365 16.75 19.97 -14.65
N ARG A 366 16.61 20.97 -13.75
CA ARG A 366 17.70 21.87 -13.35
C ARG A 366 17.54 22.30 -11.88
N PRO A 367 18.65 22.42 -11.12
CA PRO A 367 20.02 22.12 -11.53
C PRO A 367 20.31 20.61 -11.60
N LEU A 368 21.28 20.25 -12.45
CA LEU A 368 21.91 18.92 -12.47
C LEU A 368 23.22 18.98 -11.66
N ASP A 369 23.74 17.82 -11.28
CA ASP A 369 25.02 17.67 -10.56
C ASP A 369 25.10 18.39 -9.20
N ALA A 370 23.94 18.73 -8.63
CA ALA A 370 23.82 19.45 -7.37
C ALA A 370 22.72 18.84 -6.49
N VAL A 371 22.88 18.97 -5.17
CA VAL A 371 21.81 18.64 -4.23
C VAL A 371 20.76 19.72 -4.30
N VAL A 372 19.53 19.32 -4.63
CA VAL A 372 18.35 20.18 -4.66
C VAL A 372 17.54 19.91 -3.40
N VAL A 373 17.43 20.92 -2.54
CA VAL A 373 16.49 20.92 -1.41
C VAL A 373 15.21 21.58 -1.88
N LEU A 374 14.11 20.81 -1.90
CA LEU A 374 12.83 21.31 -2.40
C LEU A 374 12.27 22.36 -1.45
N LYS A 375 11.97 23.55 -1.99
CA LYS A 375 11.31 24.62 -1.22
C LYS A 375 9.92 24.20 -0.74
N GLN A 376 9.21 23.43 -1.56
CA GLN A 376 7.97 22.77 -1.22
C GLN A 376 8.19 21.26 -1.36
N PRO A 377 8.21 20.50 -0.25
CA PRO A 377 8.32 19.05 -0.31
C PRO A 377 7.21 18.45 -1.19
N TYR A 378 7.58 17.42 -1.96
CA TYR A 378 6.65 16.78 -2.90
C TYR A 378 6.06 15.51 -2.28
N LYS A 379 4.73 15.47 -2.12
CA LYS A 379 4.05 14.31 -1.53
C LYS A 379 4.16 13.09 -2.43
N VAL A 380 4.45 11.94 -1.82
CA VAL A 380 4.54 10.63 -2.48
C VAL A 380 3.75 9.60 -1.70
N LYS A 381 3.18 8.63 -2.40
CA LYS A 381 2.48 7.50 -1.81
C LYS A 381 3.35 6.26 -1.73
N ALA A 382 3.11 5.41 -0.73
CA ALA A 382 3.71 4.10 -0.66
C ALA A 382 3.45 3.32 -1.97
N GLY A 383 4.51 2.77 -2.56
CA GLY A 383 4.42 2.04 -3.84
C GLY A 383 4.53 2.92 -5.10
N GLU A 384 4.58 4.25 -4.96
CA GLU A 384 4.83 5.19 -6.07
C GLU A 384 6.30 5.12 -6.51
N VAL A 385 6.54 5.19 -7.83
CA VAL A 385 7.91 5.17 -8.38
C VAL A 385 8.59 6.51 -8.09
N VAL A 386 9.74 6.46 -7.42
CA VAL A 386 10.52 7.62 -7.00
C VAL A 386 11.91 7.68 -7.64
N GLY A 387 12.20 6.78 -8.57
CA GLY A 387 13.50 6.77 -9.25
C GLY A 387 13.70 5.52 -10.07
N GLN A 388 14.83 5.49 -10.76
CA GLN A 388 15.25 4.39 -11.61
C GLN A 388 16.64 3.97 -11.17
N LEU A 389 16.93 2.67 -11.21
CA LEU A 389 18.23 2.16 -10.78
C LEU A 389 19.31 2.77 -11.67
N GLY A 390 20.35 3.30 -11.03
CA GLY A 390 21.54 3.75 -11.71
C GLY A 390 22.61 2.67 -11.68
N HIS A 391 23.84 3.11 -11.94
CA HIS A 391 24.98 2.23 -12.03
C HIS A 391 26.08 2.61 -11.05
N TYR A 392 26.72 1.60 -10.49
CA TYR A 392 27.86 1.76 -9.58
C TYR A 392 28.87 0.65 -9.80
N LEU A 393 29.95 0.98 -10.52
CA LEU A 393 31.06 0.08 -10.79
C LEU A 393 32.09 0.17 -9.67
N ARG A 394 32.59 -0.99 -9.24
CA ARG A 394 33.73 -1.10 -8.34
C ARG A 394 35.03 -1.09 -9.14
N TYR A 395 36.16 -1.02 -8.44
CA TYR A 395 37.47 -1.19 -9.09
C TYR A 395 37.59 -2.54 -9.83
N THR A 396 36.99 -3.62 -9.31
CA THR A 396 36.96 -4.93 -9.98
C THR A 396 36.19 -4.92 -11.29
N ASP A 397 35.22 -4.02 -11.43
CA ASP A 397 34.43 -3.83 -12.65
C ASP A 397 35.14 -2.88 -13.63
N ALA A 398 36.11 -2.08 -13.15
CA ALA A 398 36.79 -1.04 -13.91
C ALA A 398 37.57 -1.59 -15.11
N LYS A 399 37.57 -0.84 -16.21
CA LYS A 399 38.19 -1.25 -17.49
C LYS A 399 39.16 -0.18 -18.02
N LEU A 400 40.15 -0.61 -18.81
CA LEU A 400 41.03 0.31 -19.57
C LEU A 400 40.33 0.94 -20.78
N LEU A 401 39.24 0.31 -21.23
CA LEU A 401 38.38 0.84 -22.29
C LEU A 401 37.37 1.82 -21.69
N LYS A 402 36.82 2.69 -22.54
CA LYS A 402 35.77 3.65 -22.15
C LYS A 402 34.71 2.96 -21.28
N ALA A 403 34.50 3.48 -20.07
CA ALA A 403 33.63 2.86 -19.10
C ALA A 403 32.17 2.80 -19.62
N GLN A 404 31.51 1.67 -19.38
CA GLN A 404 30.11 1.43 -19.75
C GLN A 404 29.30 1.17 -18.49
N ALA A 405 28.03 1.56 -18.52
CA ALA A 405 27.08 1.34 -17.44
C ALA A 405 26.67 -0.14 -17.39
N THR A 406 27.42 -0.97 -16.66
CA THR A 406 27.25 -2.44 -16.67
C THR A 406 26.80 -3.04 -15.35
N ARG A 407 26.93 -2.31 -14.23
CA ARG A 407 26.52 -2.80 -12.90
C ARG A 407 25.40 -1.94 -12.34
N GLN A 408 24.15 -2.40 -12.47
CA GLN A 408 23.00 -1.73 -11.86
C GLN A 408 23.04 -1.88 -10.35
N LEU A 409 22.76 -0.80 -9.63
CA LEU A 409 22.73 -0.81 -8.17
C LEU A 409 21.73 0.22 -7.65
N LEU A 410 20.95 -0.17 -6.66
CA LEU A 410 20.27 0.73 -5.72
C LEU A 410 20.82 0.45 -4.32
N HIS A 411 21.16 1.50 -3.60
CA HIS A 411 21.35 1.46 -2.16
C HIS A 411 20.13 2.08 -1.47
N LEU A 412 19.46 1.33 -0.60
CA LEU A 412 18.31 1.79 0.19
C LEU A 412 18.66 1.83 1.68
N GLU A 413 18.59 3.01 2.28
CA GLU A 413 18.84 3.25 3.71
C GLU A 413 17.63 3.88 4.37
N VAL A 414 17.33 3.49 5.61
CA VAL A 414 16.22 4.05 6.39
C VAL A 414 16.72 4.46 7.78
N PHE A 415 16.54 5.72 8.15
CA PHE A 415 17.10 6.24 9.40
C PHE A 415 16.20 7.26 10.11
N ALA A 416 16.41 7.39 11.42
CA ALA A 416 15.73 8.36 12.29
C ALA A 416 16.71 9.04 13.25
N GLY A 417 16.34 10.23 13.73
CA GLY A 417 17.14 10.99 14.68
C GLY A 417 17.06 10.44 16.11
N SER A 418 17.55 11.22 17.07
CA SER A 418 17.60 10.82 18.48
C SER A 418 16.22 10.62 19.12
N GLU A 419 15.16 11.14 18.50
CA GLU A 419 13.76 11.00 18.90
C GLU A 419 13.21 9.57 18.78
N LEU A 420 13.89 8.68 18.05
CA LEU A 420 13.43 7.30 17.88
C LEU A 420 13.24 6.57 19.22
N LYS A 421 14.26 6.60 20.07
CA LYS A 421 14.23 5.88 21.35
C LYS A 421 13.08 6.34 22.26
N PRO A 422 12.87 7.65 22.53
CA PRO A 422 11.71 8.09 23.30
C PRO A 422 10.38 7.79 22.59
N PHE A 423 10.32 7.85 21.25
CA PHE A 423 9.12 7.47 20.50
C PHE A 423 8.74 6.01 20.71
N ILE A 424 9.68 5.07 20.62
CA ILE A 424 9.40 3.63 20.83
C ILE A 424 8.85 3.37 22.24
N VAL A 425 9.43 4.00 23.27
CA VAL A 425 8.93 3.89 24.65
C VAL A 425 7.48 4.35 24.74
N LYS A 426 7.16 5.48 24.10
CA LYS A 426 5.79 6.02 24.07
C LYS A 426 4.84 5.15 23.23
N SER A 427 5.32 4.61 22.12
CA SER A 427 4.60 3.67 21.26
C SER A 427 4.19 2.42 22.03
N GLN A 428 5.12 1.82 22.78
CA GLN A 428 4.86 0.66 23.64
C GLN A 428 3.89 0.97 24.78
N ALA A 429 3.92 2.18 25.33
CA ALA A 429 2.94 2.62 26.31
C ALA A 429 1.55 2.78 25.68
N ARG A 430 1.44 3.45 24.52
CA ARG A 430 0.19 3.62 23.77
C ARG A 430 -0.41 2.28 23.38
N ALA A 431 0.41 1.31 22.95
CA ALA A 431 -0.06 -0.02 22.58
C ALA A 431 -0.86 -0.74 23.69
N LYS A 432 -0.51 -0.49 24.96
CA LYS A 432 -1.21 -1.06 26.13
C LYS A 432 -2.57 -0.39 26.39
N GLU A 433 -2.79 0.80 25.86
CA GLU A 433 -4.04 1.55 25.97
C GLU A 433 -5.02 1.20 24.84
N LEU A 434 -4.51 0.67 23.71
CA LEU A 434 -5.30 0.31 22.54
C LEU A 434 -5.99 -1.05 22.73
N THR A 435 -7.02 -1.30 21.92
CA THR A 435 -7.60 -2.64 21.79
C THR A 435 -6.50 -3.61 21.36
N PRO A 436 -6.27 -4.71 22.10
CA PRO A 436 -5.24 -5.67 21.74
C PRO A 436 -5.44 -6.21 20.33
N THR A 437 -4.42 -6.07 19.48
CA THR A 437 -4.40 -6.69 18.15
C THR A 437 -3.54 -7.93 18.18
N LYS A 438 -4.03 -9.03 17.60
CA LYS A 438 -3.26 -10.28 17.43
C LYS A 438 -2.46 -10.23 16.14
N SER A 439 -1.55 -9.26 16.01
CA SER A 439 -0.82 -9.02 14.76
C SER A 439 0.42 -9.89 14.65
N PHE A 440 1.14 -10.04 15.77
CA PHE A 440 2.35 -10.86 15.86
C PHE A 440 2.24 -11.84 17.02
N LEU A 441 2.64 -13.09 16.81
CA LEU A 441 2.88 -14.06 17.87
C LEU A 441 4.37 -14.01 18.22
N GLU A 442 4.69 -13.47 19.39
CA GLU A 442 6.05 -13.51 19.93
C GLU A 442 6.22 -14.77 20.79
N ILE A 443 7.32 -15.48 20.55
CA ILE A 443 7.72 -16.69 21.26
C ILE A 443 9.02 -16.37 21.98
N SER A 444 9.00 -16.44 23.30
CA SER A 444 10.18 -16.17 24.12
C SER A 444 11.10 -17.38 24.16
N ALA A 445 12.40 -17.13 24.31
CA ALA A 445 13.37 -18.18 24.60
C ALA A 445 12.91 -19.04 25.80
N GLY A 446 13.02 -20.36 25.67
CA GLY A 446 12.53 -21.35 26.62
C GLY A 446 11.11 -21.86 26.35
N ALA A 447 10.35 -21.27 25.43
CA ALA A 447 9.01 -21.76 25.08
C ALA A 447 9.06 -23.20 24.54
N LEU A 448 8.29 -24.11 25.16
CA LEU A 448 8.21 -25.52 24.75
C LEU A 448 7.18 -25.70 23.65
N PHE A 449 7.44 -26.57 22.67
CA PHE A 449 6.48 -26.86 21.60
C PHE A 449 5.80 -28.22 21.79
N VAL A 450 4.56 -28.33 21.29
CA VAL A 450 3.88 -29.63 21.20
C VAL A 450 4.45 -30.37 19.99
N THR A 451 5.25 -31.40 20.26
CA THR A 451 5.91 -32.22 19.23
C THR A 451 5.29 -33.61 19.09
N GLU A 452 4.58 -34.07 20.13
CA GLU A 452 3.86 -35.34 20.11
C GLU A 452 2.37 -35.14 19.83
N ILE A 453 1.93 -35.75 18.73
CA ILE A 453 0.52 -35.84 18.35
C ILE A 453 -0.02 -37.12 18.98
N SER A 454 -1.22 -37.06 19.59
CA SER A 454 -1.87 -38.26 20.14
C SER A 454 -2.13 -39.30 19.04
N ASP A 455 -1.98 -40.59 19.32
CA ASP A 455 -2.40 -41.64 18.38
C ASP A 455 -3.92 -41.68 18.23
N PRO A 456 -4.46 -42.08 17.07
CA PRO A 456 -5.90 -42.30 16.89
C PRO A 456 -6.43 -43.36 17.88
N ASP A 457 -7.45 -42.99 18.65
CA ASP A 457 -8.07 -43.85 19.67
C ASP A 457 -9.38 -44.50 19.19
N LYS A 458 -9.81 -44.22 17.95
CA LYS A 458 -10.98 -44.81 17.29
C LYS A 458 -10.60 -45.48 15.98
N SER A 459 -11.28 -46.59 15.69
CA SER A 459 -11.28 -47.25 14.39
C SER A 459 -12.73 -47.48 13.97
N LEU A 460 -13.15 -46.82 12.88
CA LEU A 460 -14.51 -46.93 12.34
C LEU A 460 -14.49 -47.87 11.14
N SER A 461 -15.37 -48.87 11.14
CA SER A 461 -15.55 -49.79 10.01
C SER A 461 -17.03 -50.06 9.79
N HIS A 462 -17.48 -50.10 8.53
CA HIS A 462 -18.86 -50.43 8.19
C HIS A 462 -18.95 -51.16 6.85
N SER A 463 -19.74 -52.23 6.78
CA SER A 463 -19.75 -53.20 5.68
C SER A 463 -20.85 -52.97 4.63
N GLN A 464 -21.83 -52.10 4.86
CA GLN A 464 -22.92 -51.82 3.91
C GLN A 464 -22.93 -50.36 3.46
N GLY A 465 -22.65 -50.11 2.17
CA GLY A 465 -22.79 -48.79 1.54
C GLY A 465 -21.68 -47.76 1.80
N GLY A 466 -20.69 -48.08 2.63
CA GLY A 466 -19.57 -47.20 2.98
C GLY A 466 -19.93 -46.13 4.03
N LEU A 467 -18.90 -45.50 4.58
CA LEU A 467 -18.98 -44.43 5.57
C LEU A 467 -18.68 -43.09 4.90
N THR A 468 -19.67 -42.20 4.85
CA THR A 468 -19.50 -40.81 4.38
C THR A 468 -19.06 -39.92 5.54
N LEU A 469 -17.91 -39.26 5.43
CA LEU A 469 -17.33 -38.40 6.48
C LEU A 469 -17.74 -36.94 6.26
N VAL A 470 -18.85 -36.51 6.84
CA VAL A 470 -19.39 -35.16 6.63
C VAL A 470 -18.79 -34.18 7.65
N PRO A 471 -18.07 -33.11 7.25
CA PRO A 471 -17.58 -32.08 8.16
C PRO A 471 -18.67 -31.50 9.06
N VAL A 472 -18.35 -31.32 10.33
CA VAL A 472 -19.19 -30.62 11.32
C VAL A 472 -18.71 -29.18 11.49
N SER A 473 -17.41 -28.92 11.32
CA SER A 473 -16.85 -27.57 11.31
C SER A 473 -16.76 -27.01 9.89
N THR A 474 -16.85 -25.68 9.79
CA THR A 474 -16.71 -24.92 8.54
C THR A 474 -15.25 -24.60 8.20
N SER A 475 -14.31 -24.94 9.08
CA SER A 475 -12.87 -24.68 8.89
C SER A 475 -12.31 -25.54 7.75
N THR A 476 -11.96 -24.91 6.63
CA THR A 476 -11.45 -25.60 5.44
C THR A 476 -9.92 -25.70 5.38
N LYS A 477 -9.20 -24.91 6.19
CA LYS A 477 -7.72 -24.89 6.23
C LYS A 477 -7.19 -25.38 7.58
N SER A 478 -7.33 -26.67 7.85
CA SER A 478 -6.86 -27.34 9.06
C SER A 478 -6.43 -28.77 8.74
N ARG A 479 -5.34 -29.25 9.35
CA ARG A 479 -4.80 -30.61 9.20
C ARG A 479 -5.80 -31.67 9.64
N TRP A 480 -6.51 -31.40 10.72
CA TRP A 480 -7.57 -32.26 11.23
C TRP A 480 -8.89 -31.53 11.19
N ILE A 481 -9.95 -32.26 10.87
CA ILE A 481 -11.31 -31.73 10.84
C ILE A 481 -12.26 -32.67 11.55
N LYS A 482 -13.22 -32.08 12.27
CA LYS A 482 -14.26 -32.82 12.97
C LYS A 482 -15.33 -33.20 11.96
N VAL A 483 -15.62 -34.50 11.85
CA VAL A 483 -16.62 -35.05 10.94
C VAL A 483 -17.67 -35.81 11.71
N GLN A 484 -18.90 -35.78 11.20
CA GLN A 484 -19.98 -36.67 11.56
C GLN A 484 -19.96 -37.81 10.52
N PRO A 485 -19.53 -39.02 10.92
CA PRO A 485 -19.65 -40.16 10.03
C PRO A 485 -21.14 -40.45 9.79
N LYS A 486 -21.49 -40.79 8.55
CA LYS A 486 -22.85 -41.14 8.13
C LYS A 486 -22.84 -42.36 7.24
N THR A 487 -23.93 -43.12 7.26
CA THR A 487 -24.16 -44.28 6.40
C THR A 487 -25.42 -44.10 5.56
N MET A 488 -25.50 -44.85 4.46
CA MET A 488 -26.72 -44.97 3.68
C MET A 488 -27.71 -45.90 4.39
N PRO A 489 -29.03 -45.63 4.35
CA PRO A 489 -30.02 -46.56 4.87
C PRO A 489 -29.95 -47.90 4.14
N ALA A 490 -30.11 -49.01 4.87
CA ALA A 490 -30.26 -50.32 4.24
C ALA A 490 -31.48 -50.31 3.30
N ALA A 491 -31.32 -50.81 2.07
CA ALA A 491 -32.44 -50.96 1.14
C ALA A 491 -33.51 -51.87 1.79
N PRO A 492 -34.81 -51.51 1.74
CA PRO A 492 -35.84 -52.37 2.29
C PRO A 492 -35.81 -53.71 1.56
N THR A 493 -35.62 -54.80 2.31
CA THR A 493 -35.69 -56.16 1.80
C THR A 493 -37.13 -56.42 1.35
N GLY A 494 -37.38 -56.31 0.05
CA GLY A 494 -38.67 -56.57 -0.55
C GLY A 494 -39.15 -57.99 -0.26
N THR A 495 -40.23 -58.11 0.49
CA THR A 495 -41.05 -59.32 0.49
C THR A 495 -41.81 -59.38 -0.83
N ASN A 496 -41.56 -60.45 -1.58
CA ASN A 496 -42.28 -60.78 -2.80
C ASN A 496 -43.78 -60.92 -2.51
N HIS A 497 -44.60 -60.09 -3.14
CA HIS A 497 -45.99 -60.46 -3.49
C HIS A 497 -46.28 -60.05 -4.94
N PRO A 498 -46.75 -60.97 -5.79
CA PRO A 498 -47.14 -60.65 -7.15
C PRO A 498 -48.61 -60.24 -7.16
N HIS A 499 -48.95 -59.05 -7.65
CA HIS A 499 -50.24 -58.84 -8.33
C HIS A 499 -50.17 -57.71 -9.36
N SER A 500 -50.74 -58.05 -10.51
CA SER A 500 -50.94 -57.29 -11.73
C SER A 500 -51.78 -56.03 -11.57
N GLY A 501 -51.41 -54.96 -12.28
CA GLY A 501 -52.29 -53.84 -12.57
C GLY A 501 -51.56 -52.67 -13.21
N GLN A 502 -51.76 -52.47 -14.52
CA GLN A 502 -51.29 -51.30 -15.26
C GLN A 502 -51.91 -50.01 -14.70
N ALA A 503 -51.06 -49.05 -14.32
CA ALA A 503 -51.42 -47.64 -14.29
C ALA A 503 -50.17 -46.78 -14.55
N HIS A 504 -50.30 -45.87 -15.51
CA HIS A 504 -49.29 -44.90 -15.90
C HIS A 504 -48.94 -43.97 -14.73
N ALA A 505 -47.65 -43.78 -14.45
CA ALA A 505 -47.16 -42.81 -13.47
C ALA A 505 -46.03 -41.96 -14.06
N HIS A 506 -46.17 -40.65 -13.87
CA HIS A 506 -45.26 -39.58 -14.28
C HIS A 506 -43.88 -39.68 -13.60
N PRO A 507 -42.82 -39.08 -14.17
CA PRO A 507 -41.49 -39.10 -13.55
C PRO A 507 -41.48 -38.12 -12.36
N HIS A 508 -41.57 -38.67 -11.15
CA HIS A 508 -41.33 -37.92 -9.93
C HIS A 508 -39.83 -37.69 -9.72
N ALA A 509 -39.52 -36.47 -9.32
CA ALA A 509 -38.21 -35.95 -9.00
C ALA A 509 -37.40 -36.88 -8.09
N HIS A 510 -36.11 -37.03 -8.40
CA HIS A 510 -35.13 -37.67 -7.52
C HIS A 510 -35.06 -36.92 -6.18
N HIS A 511 -35.65 -37.49 -5.12
CA HIS A 511 -35.31 -37.11 -3.75
C HIS A 511 -33.91 -37.67 -3.43
N PRO A 512 -32.94 -36.85 -3.00
CA PRO A 512 -31.63 -37.35 -2.59
C PRO A 512 -31.77 -38.28 -1.37
N ALA A 513 -31.10 -39.44 -1.41
CA ALA A 513 -31.10 -40.39 -0.31
C ALA A 513 -30.58 -39.73 0.98
N THR A 514 -31.33 -39.88 2.07
CA THR A 514 -31.04 -39.21 3.35
C THR A 514 -30.04 -40.03 4.15
N LEU A 515 -28.81 -39.51 4.28
CA LEU A 515 -27.74 -40.12 5.07
C LEU A 515 -28.07 -40.11 6.58
N THR A 516 -27.82 -41.23 7.27
CA THR A 516 -28.03 -41.37 8.73
C THR A 516 -26.73 -41.31 9.51
N ASN A 517 -26.72 -40.66 10.68
CA ASN A 517 -25.51 -40.56 11.52
C ASN A 517 -25.03 -41.95 12.00
N PHE A 518 -23.73 -42.19 11.89
CA PHE A 518 -23.05 -43.38 12.38
C PHE A 518 -22.09 -43.00 13.51
N GLY A 519 -22.47 -43.32 14.75
CA GLY A 519 -21.69 -42.96 15.94
C GLY A 519 -21.61 -41.46 16.21
N SER A 520 -20.78 -41.10 17.18
CA SER A 520 -20.52 -39.70 17.55
C SER A 520 -19.56 -39.03 16.56
N PRO A 521 -19.56 -37.68 16.47
CA PRO A 521 -18.54 -36.95 15.72
C PRO A 521 -17.13 -37.32 16.19
N VAL A 522 -16.20 -37.41 15.23
CA VAL A 522 -14.79 -37.73 15.47
C VAL A 522 -13.90 -36.78 14.68
N TRP A 523 -12.64 -36.66 15.07
CA TRP A 523 -11.62 -35.99 14.27
C TRP A 523 -10.96 -36.97 13.31
N VAL A 524 -10.69 -36.52 12.10
CA VAL A 524 -9.96 -37.26 11.07
C VAL A 524 -8.95 -36.33 10.38
N ASP A 525 -8.02 -36.91 9.62
CA ASP A 525 -7.19 -36.13 8.69
C ASP A 525 -8.11 -35.43 7.67
N ALA A 526 -7.90 -34.14 7.44
CA ALA A 526 -8.78 -33.35 6.58
C ALA A 526 -8.82 -33.85 5.13
N LYS A 527 -7.79 -34.59 4.68
CA LYS A 527 -7.74 -35.16 3.32
C LYS A 527 -8.83 -36.19 3.05
N ILE A 528 -9.39 -36.82 4.09
CA ILE A 528 -10.47 -37.81 3.94
C ILE A 528 -11.86 -37.24 4.25
N ALA A 529 -11.96 -35.95 4.59
CA ALA A 529 -13.24 -35.31 4.82
C ALA A 529 -14.04 -35.15 3.51
N ASN A 530 -15.37 -35.16 3.61
CA ASN A 530 -16.31 -35.20 2.47
C ASN A 530 -16.11 -36.41 1.53
N THR A 531 -15.39 -37.44 1.93
CA THR A 531 -15.25 -38.69 1.16
C THR A 531 -16.20 -39.76 1.68
N THR A 532 -16.50 -40.75 0.84
CA THR A 532 -17.15 -42.00 1.26
C THR A 532 -16.15 -43.13 1.10
N THR A 533 -15.93 -43.91 2.16
CA THR A 533 -14.94 -45.00 2.16
C THR A 533 -15.52 -46.27 2.77
N THR A 534 -15.07 -47.42 2.27
CA THR A 534 -15.32 -48.75 2.85
C THR A 534 -14.16 -49.24 3.72
N ASP A 535 -13.03 -48.53 3.70
CA ASP A 535 -11.85 -48.87 4.49
C ASP A 535 -12.03 -48.52 5.97
N VAL A 536 -11.19 -49.12 6.82
CA VAL A 536 -11.16 -48.78 8.25
C VAL A 536 -10.60 -47.37 8.44
N VAL A 537 -11.42 -46.46 8.97
CA VAL A 537 -11.02 -45.08 9.25
C VAL A 537 -10.41 -45.01 10.65
N LYS A 538 -9.14 -44.61 10.75
CA LYS A 538 -8.50 -44.22 12.01
C LYS A 538 -8.90 -42.80 12.37
N ALA A 539 -9.40 -42.60 13.57
CA ALA A 539 -9.98 -41.33 14.01
C ALA A 539 -9.64 -41.04 15.47
N TRP A 540 -9.81 -39.78 15.88
CA TRP A 540 -9.65 -39.35 17.27
C TRP A 540 -11.00 -38.95 17.86
N SER A 541 -11.25 -39.35 19.11
CA SER A 541 -12.43 -38.92 19.86
C SER A 541 -12.33 -37.46 20.32
N SER A 542 -11.11 -36.96 20.54
CA SER A 542 -10.78 -35.59 20.94
C SER A 542 -9.80 -34.94 19.96
N PHE A 543 -9.58 -33.62 20.10
CA PHE A 543 -8.63 -32.91 19.26
C PHE A 543 -7.20 -33.47 19.45
N PRO A 544 -6.41 -33.73 18.38
CA PRO A 544 -5.16 -34.48 18.51
C PRO A 544 -4.02 -33.79 19.29
N LEU A 545 -4.01 -32.45 19.36
CA LEU A 545 -2.99 -31.66 20.05
C LEU A 545 -3.41 -31.29 21.48
N SER A 546 -2.44 -31.20 22.38
CA SER A 546 -2.64 -30.75 23.76
C SER A 546 -1.42 -30.01 24.29
N LEU A 547 -1.63 -28.87 24.95
CA LEU A 547 -0.57 -28.09 25.59
C LEU A 547 0.18 -28.88 26.67
N SER A 548 -0.48 -29.83 27.34
CA SER A 548 0.17 -30.71 28.32
C SER A 548 1.24 -31.63 27.73
N LYS A 549 1.30 -31.75 26.41
CA LYS A 549 2.31 -32.51 25.66
C LYS A 549 3.45 -31.63 25.12
N ALA A 550 3.49 -30.35 25.48
CA ALA A 550 4.62 -29.49 25.16
C ALA A 550 5.86 -29.95 25.91
N LYS A 551 6.92 -30.31 25.18
CA LYS A 551 8.13 -30.92 25.75
C LYS A 551 9.34 -30.77 24.82
N GLY A 552 10.49 -31.26 25.29
CA GLY A 552 11.76 -31.14 24.61
C GLY A 552 12.50 -29.89 25.08
N PRO A 553 13.61 -29.51 24.43
CA PRO A 553 14.22 -28.21 24.69
C PRO A 553 13.31 -27.11 24.12
N GLY A 554 13.23 -26.00 24.84
CA GLY A 554 12.46 -24.84 24.40
C GLY A 554 13.13 -24.08 23.26
N ALA A 555 12.46 -23.05 22.74
CA ALA A 555 13.04 -22.12 21.77
C ALA A 555 14.37 -21.56 22.30
N ASP A 556 15.41 -21.57 21.47
CA ASP A 556 16.73 -21.05 21.88
C ASP A 556 16.79 -19.52 21.81
N PHE A 557 15.97 -18.95 20.95
CA PHE A 557 15.92 -17.53 20.62
C PHE A 557 14.52 -16.99 20.87
N ARG A 558 14.40 -15.66 20.79
CA ARG A 558 13.11 -14.98 20.69
C ARG A 558 12.73 -14.97 19.21
N ASP A 559 11.54 -15.46 18.88
CA ASP A 559 11.01 -15.48 17.51
C ASP A 559 9.71 -14.67 17.43
N VAL A 560 9.54 -13.91 16.35
CA VAL A 560 8.31 -13.14 16.08
C VAL A 560 7.69 -13.58 14.76
N PHE A 561 6.46 -14.06 14.83
CA PHE A 561 5.72 -14.51 13.64
C PHE A 561 4.55 -13.57 13.35
N ARG A 562 4.43 -13.11 12.11
CA ARG A 562 3.23 -12.38 11.67
C ARG A 562 2.04 -13.34 11.58
N ARG A 563 0.89 -12.94 12.11
CA ARG A 563 -0.33 -13.76 12.03
C ARG A 563 -0.73 -14.03 10.58
N THR A 564 -0.52 -13.07 9.68
CA THR A 564 -0.77 -13.22 8.24
C THR A 564 -0.01 -14.42 7.68
N ASP A 565 1.26 -14.57 8.03
CA ASP A 565 2.15 -15.59 7.50
C ASP A 565 1.82 -16.96 8.11
N LEU A 566 1.56 -16.99 9.42
CA LEU A 566 1.06 -18.18 10.11
C LEU A 566 -0.22 -18.71 9.47
N ASN A 567 -1.15 -17.82 9.11
CA ASN A 567 -2.41 -18.20 8.45
C ASN A 567 -2.23 -18.61 6.98
N GLN A 568 -1.12 -18.21 6.34
CA GLN A 568 -0.79 -18.62 4.98
C GLN A 568 -0.11 -19.99 4.90
N ALA A 569 0.40 -20.52 6.02
CA ALA A 569 1.04 -21.84 6.09
C ALA A 569 0.22 -22.98 5.44
N ALA A 570 0.90 -24.08 5.11
CA ALA A 570 0.28 -25.23 4.47
C ALA A 570 -0.78 -25.88 5.40
N THR A 571 -1.74 -26.61 4.81
CA THR A 571 -2.88 -27.17 5.59
C THR A 571 -2.40 -28.15 6.66
N GLU A 572 -1.31 -28.88 6.40
CA GLU A 572 -0.63 -29.78 7.33
C GLU A 572 0.08 -29.09 8.51
N ASP A 573 0.28 -27.77 8.41
CA ASP A 573 0.95 -26.94 9.42
C ASP A 573 -0.04 -26.03 10.17
N ILE A 574 -1.34 -26.11 9.88
CA ILE A 574 -2.39 -25.37 10.58
C ILE A 574 -3.37 -26.39 11.18
N ALA A 575 -3.78 -26.19 12.43
CA ALA A 575 -4.88 -26.94 13.01
C ALA A 575 -5.82 -26.00 13.79
N ILE A 576 -7.12 -26.28 13.76
CA ILE A 576 -8.12 -25.50 14.50
C ILE A 576 -8.86 -26.46 15.42
N ASP A 577 -8.84 -26.18 16.73
CA ASP A 577 -9.47 -27.04 17.72
C ASP A 577 -11.00 -26.82 17.82
N ASP A 578 -11.65 -27.53 18.74
CA ASP A 578 -13.11 -27.46 18.93
C ASP A 578 -13.59 -26.13 19.52
N LYS A 579 -12.69 -25.30 20.05
CA LYS A 579 -12.97 -23.94 20.54
C LYS A 579 -12.69 -22.88 19.48
N GLY A 580 -12.20 -23.28 18.30
CA GLY A 580 -11.77 -22.37 17.25
C GLY A 580 -10.38 -21.79 17.46
N CYS A 581 -9.60 -22.31 18.41
CA CYS A 581 -8.22 -21.86 18.62
C CYS A 581 -7.33 -22.41 17.51
N HIS A 582 -6.53 -21.53 16.92
CA HIS A 582 -5.53 -21.86 15.92
C HIS A 582 -4.28 -22.44 16.57
N TRP A 583 -3.71 -23.42 15.87
CA TRP A 583 -2.45 -24.03 16.16
C TRP A 583 -1.60 -23.98 14.89
N TRP A 584 -0.34 -23.62 15.04
CA TRP A 584 0.60 -23.55 13.92
C TRP A 584 1.81 -24.43 14.20
N ASN A 585 2.18 -25.26 13.23
CA ASN A 585 3.44 -25.98 13.23
C ASN A 585 4.52 -25.05 12.66
N ILE A 586 5.32 -24.48 13.53
CA ILE A 586 6.32 -23.48 13.18
C ILE A 586 7.71 -24.09 13.14
N ALA A 587 8.62 -23.44 12.41
CA ALA A 587 10.04 -23.73 12.42
C ALA A 587 10.78 -22.64 13.19
N VAL A 588 11.65 -23.03 14.12
CA VAL A 588 12.53 -22.13 14.88
C VAL A 588 13.97 -22.62 14.81
N GLY A 589 14.92 -21.68 14.91
CA GLY A 589 16.34 -21.99 14.99
C GLY A 589 16.73 -22.58 16.34
N SER A 590 17.71 -23.48 16.33
CA SER A 590 18.40 -23.96 17.54
C SER A 590 19.84 -23.43 17.56
N LYS A 591 20.45 -23.34 18.74
CA LYS A 591 21.84 -22.85 18.93
C LYS A 591 22.90 -23.66 18.20
N ASP A 592 22.59 -24.89 17.79
CA ASP A 592 23.49 -25.73 17.01
C ASP A 592 23.37 -25.48 15.49
N GLY A 593 22.57 -24.49 15.08
CA GLY A 593 22.29 -24.18 13.68
C GLY A 593 21.21 -25.06 13.04
N THR A 594 20.61 -25.99 13.80
CA THR A 594 19.54 -26.87 13.27
C THR A 594 18.15 -26.25 13.36
N VAL A 595 17.23 -26.77 12.55
CA VAL A 595 15.83 -26.36 12.57
C VAL A 595 15.03 -27.26 13.49
N ARG A 596 14.26 -26.67 14.40
CA ARG A 596 13.28 -27.38 15.22
C ARG A 596 11.88 -27.03 14.77
N ARG A 597 11.01 -28.04 14.70
CA ARG A 597 9.59 -27.85 14.42
C ARG A 597 8.71 -28.30 15.57
N GLY A 598 7.59 -27.62 15.75
CA GLY A 598 6.59 -28.00 16.73
C GLY A 598 5.37 -27.10 16.70
N TRP A 599 4.30 -27.56 17.35
CA TRP A 599 3.03 -26.84 17.38
C TRP A 599 3.00 -25.81 18.51
N VAL A 600 2.56 -24.60 18.15
CA VAL A 600 2.23 -23.52 19.09
C VAL A 600 0.73 -23.22 19.01
N CYS A 601 0.08 -23.04 20.16
CA CYS A 601 -1.33 -22.65 20.25
C CYS A 601 -1.46 -21.13 20.30
N GLU A 602 -2.48 -20.57 19.66
CA GLU A 602 -2.78 -19.14 19.75
C GLU A 602 -3.18 -18.68 21.15
N GLU A 603 -3.65 -19.60 21.99
CA GLU A 603 -4.18 -19.28 23.32
C GLU A 603 -3.58 -20.21 24.39
N GLY A 604 -3.17 -19.61 25.50
CA GLY A 604 -2.71 -20.32 26.69
C GLY A 604 -1.34 -21.03 26.55
N HIS A 605 -0.63 -20.86 25.44
CA HIS A 605 0.68 -21.47 25.23
C HIS A 605 1.76 -20.77 26.09
N PRO A 606 2.43 -21.46 27.04
CA PRO A 606 3.40 -20.82 27.93
C PRO A 606 4.54 -20.13 27.18
N LEU A 607 4.98 -18.96 27.68
CA LEU A 607 6.07 -18.15 27.11
C LEU A 607 5.78 -17.64 25.68
N THR A 608 4.51 -17.50 25.33
CA THR A 608 4.08 -16.83 24.10
C THR A 608 3.20 -15.63 24.43
N ARG A 609 3.18 -14.63 23.56
CA ARG A 609 2.23 -13.52 23.65
C ARG A 609 1.87 -12.96 22.29
N TRP A 610 0.66 -12.42 22.19
CA TRP A 610 0.24 -11.63 21.04
C TRP A 610 0.68 -10.18 21.21
N CYS A 611 1.24 -9.61 20.15
CA CYS A 611 1.73 -8.24 20.11
C CYS A 611 1.08 -7.45 18.97
N SER A 612 0.93 -6.15 19.22
CA SER A 612 0.64 -5.15 18.19
C SER A 612 1.92 -4.64 17.51
N PRO A 613 1.83 -4.05 16.31
CA PRO A 613 2.97 -3.38 15.65
C PRO A 613 3.63 -2.30 16.50
N TRP A 614 2.82 -1.63 17.32
CA TRP A 614 3.20 -0.49 18.15
C TRP A 614 3.98 -0.91 19.40
N GLU A 615 4.04 -2.21 19.71
CA GLU A 615 4.95 -2.75 20.70
C GLU A 615 6.36 -2.98 20.17
N TRP A 616 6.55 -2.92 18.84
CA TRP A 616 7.81 -3.22 18.15
C TRP A 616 8.36 -4.60 18.53
N PRO A 617 7.56 -5.69 18.37
CA PRO A 617 7.97 -7.03 18.76
C PRO A 617 9.25 -7.43 18.04
N GLY A 618 10.20 -8.04 18.75
CA GLY A 618 11.49 -8.45 18.18
C GLY A 618 12.52 -7.34 18.01
N PHE A 619 12.13 -6.06 17.87
CA PHE A 619 13.06 -4.97 17.61
C PHE A 619 13.99 -4.67 18.78
N ASP A 620 15.27 -4.55 18.46
CA ASP A 620 16.34 -4.28 19.41
C ASP A 620 17.15 -3.04 19.01
N LEU A 621 17.22 -2.07 19.91
CA LEU A 621 18.04 -0.87 19.72
C LEU A 621 19.45 -1.12 20.23
N VAL A 622 20.44 -0.95 19.34
CA VAL A 622 21.86 -1.16 19.60
C VAL A 622 22.63 0.13 19.33
N ASP A 623 23.40 0.62 20.31
CA ASP A 623 24.27 1.79 20.09
C ASP A 623 25.69 1.34 19.72
N ASN A 624 26.04 1.49 18.45
CA ASN A 624 27.37 1.14 17.93
C ASN A 624 28.23 2.39 17.61
N SER A 625 27.79 3.58 18.03
CA SER A 625 28.44 4.85 17.68
C SER A 625 29.85 5.05 18.26
N GLY A 626 30.25 4.24 19.24
CA GLY A 626 31.61 4.25 19.81
C GLY A 626 32.66 3.47 19.00
N ILE A 627 32.23 2.74 17.97
CA ILE A 627 33.10 1.97 17.08
C ILE A 627 33.41 2.80 15.83
N LYS A 628 34.70 2.89 15.47
CA LYS A 628 35.14 3.65 14.27
C LYS A 628 35.25 2.73 13.05
N PRO A 629 35.16 3.28 11.82
CA PRO A 629 35.43 2.51 10.60
C PRO A 629 36.78 1.78 10.60
N VAL A 630 37.83 2.41 11.17
CA VAL A 630 39.16 1.79 11.33
C VAL A 630 39.16 0.59 12.28
N ASP A 631 38.33 0.61 13.33
CA ASP A 631 38.19 -0.54 14.22
C ASP A 631 37.51 -1.72 13.48
N MET A 632 36.48 -1.42 12.68
CA MET A 632 35.76 -2.43 11.88
C MET A 632 36.65 -3.11 10.83
N ILE A 633 37.45 -2.35 10.06
CA ILE A 633 38.40 -2.94 9.10
C ILE A 633 39.44 -3.80 9.82
N LYS A 634 39.97 -3.33 10.95
CA LYS A 634 40.94 -4.13 11.72
C LYS A 634 40.34 -5.44 12.22
N ARG A 635 39.09 -5.41 12.69
CA ARG A 635 38.34 -6.64 13.01
C ARG A 635 38.20 -7.54 11.79
N TYR A 636 37.83 -7.01 10.63
CA TYR A 636 37.68 -7.80 9.41
C TYR A 636 38.97 -8.53 9.03
N ILE A 637 40.11 -7.82 9.02
CA ILE A 637 41.43 -8.40 8.75
C ILE A 637 41.75 -9.50 9.76
N TYR A 638 41.51 -9.25 11.06
CA TYR A 638 41.74 -10.23 12.13
C TYR A 638 40.84 -11.47 12.00
N ALA A 639 39.54 -11.27 11.74
CA ALA A 639 38.56 -12.35 11.66
C ALA A 639 38.74 -13.21 10.41
N THR A 640 39.22 -12.63 9.31
CA THR A 640 39.42 -13.36 8.04
C THR A 640 40.85 -13.85 7.83
N ASP A 641 41.74 -13.61 8.80
CA ASP A 641 43.18 -13.93 8.73
C ASP A 641 43.86 -13.33 7.47
N GLN A 642 43.40 -12.15 7.01
CA GLN A 642 43.87 -11.45 5.80
C GLN A 642 45.03 -10.49 6.05
N PHE A 643 46.06 -10.92 6.77
CA PHE A 643 47.25 -10.11 7.08
C PHE A 643 48.15 -9.95 5.85
N LEU A 644 48.66 -8.74 5.62
CA LEU A 644 49.67 -8.48 4.59
C LEU A 644 51.08 -8.91 5.07
N PRO A 645 52.05 -9.16 4.17
CA PRO A 645 53.42 -9.45 4.58
C PRO A 645 53.99 -8.39 5.54
N GLY A 646 54.51 -8.84 6.68
CA GLY A 646 55.07 -7.98 7.74
C GLY A 646 54.04 -7.39 8.71
N GLU A 647 52.75 -7.69 8.58
CA GLU A 647 51.75 -7.47 9.63
C GLU A 647 51.72 -8.64 10.62
N GLU A 648 51.55 -8.31 11.90
CA GLU A 648 51.40 -9.28 12.97
C GLU A 648 49.96 -9.28 13.47
N LYS A 649 49.42 -10.46 13.78
CA LYS A 649 48.04 -10.61 14.28
C LYS A 649 47.74 -9.74 15.51
N SER A 650 48.75 -9.53 16.37
CA SER A 650 48.66 -8.71 17.58
C SER A 650 48.41 -7.22 17.31
N GLU A 651 48.67 -6.72 16.10
CA GLU A 651 48.39 -5.33 15.71
C GLU A 651 46.89 -5.05 15.58
N PHE A 652 46.13 -6.07 15.16
CA PHE A 652 44.69 -5.97 14.86
C PHE A 652 43.81 -6.45 16.02
N GLU A 653 44.36 -7.33 16.86
CA GLU A 653 43.65 -7.95 17.98
C GLU A 653 42.94 -6.96 18.92
N PRO A 654 43.54 -5.83 19.35
CA PRO A 654 42.85 -4.90 20.26
C PRO A 654 41.57 -4.31 19.67
N SER A 655 41.58 -3.92 18.39
CA SER A 655 40.38 -3.43 17.72
C SER A 655 39.38 -4.56 17.47
N ALA A 656 39.85 -5.76 17.11
CA ALA A 656 38.97 -6.92 16.94
C ALA A 656 38.22 -7.26 18.24
N LEU A 657 38.93 -7.33 19.37
CA LEU A 657 38.33 -7.57 20.69
C LEU A 657 37.37 -6.45 21.10
N LYS A 658 37.73 -5.18 20.85
CA LYS A 658 36.86 -4.03 21.11
C LYS A 658 35.55 -4.14 20.35
N VAL A 659 35.60 -4.47 19.06
CA VAL A 659 34.42 -4.55 18.20
C VAL A 659 33.60 -5.80 18.51
N ASN A 660 34.23 -6.95 18.75
CA ASN A 660 33.55 -8.19 19.16
C ASN A 660 32.82 -8.05 20.50
N ALA A 661 33.38 -7.28 21.44
CA ALA A 661 32.72 -6.97 22.70
C ALA A 661 31.54 -5.98 22.55
N GLY A 662 31.37 -5.36 21.37
CA GLY A 662 30.28 -4.43 21.10
C GLY A 662 28.94 -5.15 20.94
N ASP A 663 27.88 -4.53 21.46
CA ASP A 663 26.52 -5.10 21.48
C ASP A 663 26.02 -5.55 20.10
N MET A 664 26.42 -4.86 19.02
CA MET A 664 26.06 -5.23 17.66
C MET A 664 26.61 -6.60 17.28
N ILE A 665 27.91 -6.84 17.47
CA ILE A 665 28.54 -8.11 17.13
C ILE A 665 28.03 -9.22 18.04
N VAL A 666 27.92 -8.98 19.35
CA VAL A 666 27.40 -9.98 20.31
C VAL A 666 25.99 -10.45 19.93
N LYS A 667 25.14 -9.55 19.41
CA LYS A 667 23.78 -9.91 18.96
C LYS A 667 23.79 -10.66 17.63
N LEU A 668 24.62 -10.21 16.68
CA LEU A 668 24.77 -10.89 15.39
C LEU A 668 25.35 -12.31 15.59
N GLU A 669 26.39 -12.48 16.41
CA GLU A 669 26.99 -13.79 16.72
C GLU A 669 25.93 -14.76 17.26
N LYS A 670 25.12 -14.32 18.22
CA LYS A 670 24.03 -15.14 18.78
C LYS A 670 23.00 -15.56 17.73
N ALA A 671 22.76 -14.74 16.71
CA ALA A 671 21.71 -14.97 15.73
C ALA A 671 22.21 -15.69 14.46
N ILE A 672 23.45 -15.42 14.02
CA ILE A 672 23.93 -15.63 12.65
C ILE A 672 25.15 -16.55 12.57
N ASP A 673 25.91 -16.77 13.65
CA ASP A 673 27.13 -17.60 13.64
C ASP A 673 26.81 -19.07 13.30
N ALA A 674 26.73 -19.36 12.00
CA ALA A 674 26.23 -20.61 11.45
C ALA A 674 27.29 -21.72 11.45
N ASN A 675 28.58 -21.35 11.45
CA ASN A 675 29.71 -22.27 11.44
C ASN A 675 30.32 -22.47 12.85
N HIS A 676 29.85 -21.74 13.86
CA HIS A 676 30.30 -21.75 15.25
C HIS A 676 31.78 -21.43 15.42
N ASP A 677 32.35 -20.64 14.50
CA ASP A 677 33.74 -20.22 14.57
C ASP A 677 33.94 -18.94 15.42
N GLY A 678 32.84 -18.37 15.93
CA GLY A 678 32.84 -17.17 16.76
C GLY A 678 33.11 -15.91 15.95
N LYS A 679 32.92 -15.93 14.63
CA LYS A 679 33.11 -14.80 13.73
C LYS A 679 31.77 -14.47 13.07
N VAL A 680 31.59 -13.19 12.77
CA VAL A 680 30.46 -12.69 11.97
C VAL A 680 31.04 -11.98 10.76
N THR A 681 30.78 -12.55 9.60
CA THR A 681 31.22 -12.11 8.28
C THR A 681 30.02 -11.74 7.40
N ALA A 682 30.28 -10.99 6.35
CA ALA A 682 29.26 -10.64 5.37
C ALA A 682 28.64 -11.86 4.66
N HIS A 683 29.41 -12.94 4.48
CA HIS A 683 28.91 -14.18 3.88
C HIS A 683 27.94 -14.92 4.80
N GLU A 684 28.17 -14.89 6.11
CA GLU A 684 27.21 -15.43 7.07
C GLU A 684 25.94 -14.59 7.12
N ILE A 685 26.05 -13.26 7.03
CA ILE A 685 24.89 -12.38 6.89
C ILE A 685 24.15 -12.67 5.58
N GLN A 686 24.86 -12.88 4.47
CA GLN A 686 24.25 -13.25 3.20
C GLN A 686 23.43 -14.54 3.31
N HIS A 687 24.00 -15.58 3.92
CA HIS A 687 23.32 -16.86 4.13
C HIS A 687 22.17 -16.75 5.14
N ALA A 688 22.33 -15.95 6.19
CA ALA A 688 21.30 -15.65 7.18
C ALA A 688 19.99 -15.15 6.56
N GLN A 689 20.07 -14.36 5.50
CA GLN A 689 18.89 -13.85 4.79
C GLN A 689 18.06 -14.95 4.10
N GLU A 690 18.62 -16.15 3.87
CA GLU A 690 17.90 -17.31 3.31
C GLU A 690 17.11 -18.08 4.37
N ILE A 691 17.43 -17.87 5.65
CA ILE A 691 16.93 -18.66 6.78
C ILE A 691 15.91 -17.84 7.57
N PRO A 692 14.63 -18.27 7.66
CA PRO A 692 13.57 -17.41 8.17
C PRO A 692 13.79 -16.78 9.55
N TRP A 693 14.18 -17.57 10.55
CA TRP A 693 14.39 -17.07 11.91
C TRP A 693 15.67 -16.22 12.06
N VAL A 694 16.66 -16.44 11.19
CA VAL A 694 17.90 -15.64 11.21
C VAL A 694 17.66 -14.29 10.52
N ALA A 695 16.96 -14.30 9.39
CA ALA A 695 16.51 -13.09 8.71
C ALA A 695 15.61 -12.23 9.61
N GLU A 696 14.72 -12.83 10.40
CA GLU A 696 13.93 -12.14 11.41
C GLU A 696 14.83 -11.40 12.41
N ALA A 697 15.79 -12.10 13.01
CA ALA A 697 16.70 -11.50 13.99
C ALA A 697 17.54 -10.36 13.39
N LEU A 698 18.00 -10.51 12.14
CA LEU A 698 18.75 -9.48 11.41
C LEU A 698 17.89 -8.23 11.14
N THR A 699 16.66 -8.45 10.67
CA THR A 699 15.76 -7.35 10.24
C THR A 699 15.17 -6.55 11.41
N HIS A 700 15.23 -7.10 12.62
CA HIS A 700 14.79 -6.45 13.84
C HIS A 700 15.90 -5.69 14.59
N LEU A 701 17.12 -5.64 14.06
CA LEU A 701 18.16 -4.76 14.60
C LEU A 701 17.95 -3.32 14.15
N VAL A 702 18.00 -2.39 15.11
CA VAL A 702 18.07 -0.95 14.86
C VAL A 702 19.37 -0.43 15.45
N VAL A 703 20.31 -0.02 14.60
CA VAL A 703 21.67 0.29 15.02
C VAL A 703 21.93 1.79 14.94
N ARG A 704 22.38 2.37 16.04
CA ARG A 704 22.88 3.75 16.06
C ARG A 704 24.32 3.77 15.60
N TYR A 705 24.59 4.45 14.49
CA TYR A 705 25.93 4.58 13.94
C TYR A 705 26.06 5.87 13.12
N GLU A 706 27.30 6.27 12.85
CA GLU A 706 27.59 7.43 12.01
C GLU A 706 27.35 7.13 10.52
N SER A 707 26.44 7.86 9.88
CA SER A 707 26.09 7.69 8.46
C SER A 707 27.31 7.86 7.53
N GLU A 708 27.34 7.06 6.46
CA GLU A 708 28.40 7.09 5.45
C GLU A 708 28.30 8.35 4.56
N TRP A 709 27.12 8.96 4.50
CA TRP A 709 26.77 10.07 3.61
C TRP A 709 27.16 11.45 4.15
N GLY A 710 27.83 11.52 5.30
CA GLY A 710 28.32 12.75 5.93
C GLY A 710 29.44 12.49 6.96
N GLY A 711 29.78 13.53 7.73
CA GLY A 711 30.79 13.47 8.80
C GLY A 711 32.21 13.78 8.33
N GLY A 712 32.34 14.25 7.09
CA GLY A 712 33.61 14.56 6.45
C GLY A 712 34.45 13.33 6.09
N LEU A 713 35.66 13.59 5.60
CA LEU A 713 36.57 12.56 5.08
C LEU A 713 37.52 11.97 6.13
N GLY A 714 37.63 12.57 7.31
CA GLY A 714 38.64 12.20 8.32
C GLY A 714 38.55 10.72 8.74
N LYS A 715 37.34 10.22 9.00
CA LYS A 715 37.11 8.81 9.37
C LYS A 715 37.54 7.80 8.30
N TRP A 716 37.56 8.22 7.04
CA TRP A 716 38.02 7.41 5.90
C TRP A 716 39.52 7.57 5.70
N GLN A 717 40.06 8.77 5.90
CA GLN A 717 41.51 9.03 5.86
C GLN A 717 42.27 8.25 6.94
N ASP A 718 41.67 8.03 8.11
CA ASP A 718 42.21 7.19 9.19
C ASP A 718 42.51 5.74 8.76
N LEU A 719 41.93 5.27 7.65
CA LEU A 719 42.18 3.93 7.08
C LEU A 719 43.45 3.86 6.22
N SER A 720 43.97 4.99 5.77
CA SER A 720 45.10 5.06 4.83
C SER A 720 46.33 4.25 5.24
N PRO A 721 46.76 4.26 6.53
CA PRO A 721 47.93 3.47 6.96
C PRO A 721 47.76 1.95 6.75
N LEU A 722 46.53 1.44 6.75
CA LEU A 722 46.24 0.01 6.59
C LEU A 722 46.33 -0.46 5.14
N MET A 723 46.30 0.47 4.16
CA MET A 723 46.17 0.11 2.75
C MET A 723 47.50 -0.26 2.09
N LYS A 724 48.64 0.14 2.67
CA LYS A 724 50.00 -0.16 2.20
C LYS A 724 50.15 0.02 0.67
N ASN A 725 50.38 -1.07 -0.07
CA ASN A 725 50.58 -1.06 -1.53
C ASN A 725 49.31 -0.68 -2.32
N LEU A 726 48.15 -0.69 -1.67
CA LEU A 726 46.86 -0.30 -2.23
C LEU A 726 46.46 1.13 -1.83
N LEU A 727 47.37 1.92 -1.24
CA LEU A 727 47.07 3.28 -0.82
C LEU A 727 46.57 4.16 -1.98
N TRP A 728 47.15 4.01 -3.17
CA TRP A 728 46.72 4.74 -4.36
C TRP A 728 45.26 4.42 -4.74
N LEU A 729 44.87 3.14 -4.65
CA LEU A 729 43.50 2.69 -4.92
C LEU A 729 42.54 3.25 -3.87
N TRP A 730 42.97 3.28 -2.60
CA TRP A 730 42.19 3.85 -1.51
C TRP A 730 42.04 5.37 -1.61
N GLN A 731 43.05 6.09 -2.09
CA GLN A 731 42.95 7.54 -2.31
C GLN A 731 41.90 7.88 -3.37
N ALA A 732 41.85 7.11 -4.47
CA ALA A 732 40.77 7.21 -5.46
C ALA A 732 39.39 6.93 -4.83
N GLU A 733 39.31 5.99 -3.89
CA GLU A 733 38.06 5.70 -3.18
C GLU A 733 37.65 6.83 -2.23
N ILE A 734 38.58 7.44 -1.50
CA ILE A 734 38.30 8.62 -0.66
C ILE A 734 37.74 9.77 -1.50
N GLU A 735 38.30 10.01 -2.70
CA GLU A 735 37.78 11.03 -3.63
C GLU A 735 36.33 10.73 -4.03
N ARG A 736 36.05 9.47 -4.38
CA ARG A 736 34.71 9.00 -4.72
C ARG A 736 33.74 9.14 -3.55
N ILE A 737 34.13 8.74 -2.34
CA ILE A 737 33.33 8.91 -1.11
C ILE A 737 33.00 10.38 -0.89
N GLY A 738 33.96 11.29 -1.07
CA GLY A 738 33.72 12.73 -0.95
C GLY A 738 32.65 13.26 -1.90
N LYS A 739 32.58 12.73 -3.12
CA LYS A 739 31.54 13.08 -4.10
C LYS A 739 30.18 12.48 -3.76
N LEU A 740 30.15 11.36 -3.04
CA LEU A 740 28.92 10.71 -2.59
C LEU A 740 28.28 11.43 -1.40
N GLN A 741 29.07 12.07 -0.51
CA GLN A 741 28.56 12.77 0.66
C GLN A 741 27.64 13.96 0.29
N TRP A 742 26.52 14.06 0.99
CA TRP A 742 25.49 15.11 0.78
C TRP A 742 24.86 15.61 2.08
N TRP A 743 25.09 14.95 3.22
CA TRP A 743 24.37 15.17 4.49
C TRP A 743 24.35 16.63 4.94
N GLU A 744 25.50 17.30 4.90
CA GLU A 744 25.68 18.67 5.37
C GLU A 744 24.88 19.67 4.52
N GLN A 745 24.68 19.37 3.24
CA GLN A 745 23.97 20.24 2.28
C GLN A 745 22.47 20.34 2.58
N ILE A 746 21.91 19.38 3.34
CA ILE A 746 20.48 19.33 3.67
C ILE A 746 20.20 19.52 5.17
N SER A 747 21.22 19.84 5.97
CA SER A 747 21.12 19.99 7.43
C SER A 747 20.06 20.99 7.91
N ASN A 748 19.61 21.90 7.04
CA ASN A 748 18.58 22.90 7.31
C ASN A 748 17.14 22.42 7.01
N VAL A 749 16.95 21.23 6.44
CA VAL A 749 15.62 20.64 6.23
C VAL A 749 14.93 20.40 7.57
N ASP A 750 13.66 20.76 7.65
CA ASP A 750 12.86 20.62 8.87
C ASP A 750 12.70 19.14 9.27
N GLY A 751 12.91 18.85 10.56
CA GLY A 751 12.94 17.49 11.11
C GLY A 751 14.16 16.64 10.72
N PHE A 752 15.08 17.13 9.88
CA PHE A 752 16.27 16.36 9.49
C PHE A 752 17.30 16.28 10.65
N PRO A 753 17.94 15.12 10.90
CA PRO A 753 18.90 14.97 11.99
C PRO A 753 20.10 15.92 11.85
N LYS A 754 20.41 16.63 12.94
CA LYS A 754 21.52 17.60 12.98
C LYS A 754 22.89 16.94 13.12
N THR A 755 22.93 15.69 13.54
CA THR A 755 24.15 14.88 13.67
C THR A 755 24.15 13.77 12.63
N THR A 756 25.33 13.35 12.20
CA THR A 756 25.50 12.20 11.28
C THR A 756 25.34 10.85 12.00
N THR A 757 25.43 10.83 13.33
CA THR A 757 25.10 9.67 14.15
C THR A 757 23.59 9.54 14.33
N VAL A 758 22.98 8.59 13.64
CA VAL A 758 21.52 8.37 13.58
C VAL A 758 21.19 6.89 13.85
N TRP A 759 19.92 6.58 14.06
CA TRP A 759 19.44 5.21 14.15
C TRP A 759 19.08 4.69 12.77
N HIS A 760 19.63 3.55 12.39
CA HIS A 760 19.40 2.89 11.10
C HIS A 760 18.52 1.66 11.29
N PHE A 761 17.50 1.54 10.44
CA PHE A 761 16.63 0.38 10.38
C PHE A 761 17.01 -0.51 9.21
N HIS A 762 16.85 -1.82 9.36
CA HIS A 762 16.73 -2.69 8.20
C HIS A 762 15.43 -2.33 7.43
N PRO A 763 15.49 -1.93 6.14
CA PRO A 763 14.30 -1.43 5.44
C PRO A 763 13.16 -2.44 5.35
N ILE A 764 13.47 -3.71 5.05
CA ILE A 764 12.48 -4.80 4.97
C ILE A 764 11.81 -5.05 6.32
N GLY A 765 12.55 -5.05 7.43
CA GLY A 765 12.01 -5.29 8.77
C GLY A 765 11.04 -4.19 9.21
N LEU A 766 11.41 -2.92 9.00
CA LEU A 766 10.53 -1.79 9.32
C LEU A 766 9.21 -1.86 8.54
N VAL A 767 9.28 -2.09 7.22
CA VAL A 767 8.09 -2.26 6.38
C VAL A 767 7.26 -3.44 6.89
N ALA A 768 7.89 -4.60 7.14
CA ALA A 768 7.22 -5.82 7.60
C ALA A 768 6.47 -5.64 8.94
N ASN A 769 6.98 -4.79 9.84
CA ASN A 769 6.35 -4.51 11.13
C ASN A 769 5.01 -3.78 11.01
N PHE A 770 4.80 -3.00 9.95
CA PHE A 770 3.59 -2.18 9.79
C PHE A 770 2.74 -2.53 8.56
N ILE A 771 3.31 -3.18 7.55
CA ILE A 771 2.61 -3.64 6.35
C ILE A 771 1.66 -4.79 6.73
N ASN A 772 0.37 -4.59 6.46
CA ASN A 772 -0.69 -5.55 6.82
C ASN A 772 -0.79 -5.91 8.30
N SER A 773 -0.11 -5.16 9.19
CA SER A 773 -0.01 -5.46 10.62
C SER A 773 -1.17 -4.90 11.44
N ALA A 774 -2.29 -4.54 10.78
CA ALA A 774 -3.58 -4.57 11.47
C ALA A 774 -3.97 -6.05 11.54
N GLY A 775 -3.59 -6.69 12.64
CA GLY A 775 -3.76 -8.12 12.81
C GLY A 775 -5.18 -8.57 12.50
N GLY A 776 -5.33 -9.60 11.68
CA GLY A 776 -6.52 -10.46 11.62
C GLY A 776 -7.85 -9.85 11.18
N ASP A 777 -8.00 -8.54 11.15
CA ASP A 777 -9.23 -7.85 10.76
C ASP A 777 -9.08 -7.41 9.31
N GLN A 778 -10.00 -7.87 8.45
CA GLN A 778 -10.12 -7.29 7.10
C GLN A 778 -10.19 -5.77 7.26
N ILE A 779 -9.48 -5.00 6.44
CA ILE A 779 -9.70 -3.56 6.35
C ILE A 779 -10.61 -3.34 5.16
N LEU A 780 -11.83 -2.89 5.43
CA LEU A 780 -12.75 -2.45 4.39
C LEU A 780 -12.46 -0.98 4.07
N THR A 781 -11.77 -0.78 2.95
CA THR A 781 -11.44 0.56 2.45
C THR A 781 -12.65 1.18 1.76
N LEU A 782 -13.01 2.40 2.17
CA LEU A 782 -14.10 3.18 1.60
C LEU A 782 -13.54 4.38 0.83
N THR A 783 -13.89 4.49 -0.44
CA THR A 783 -13.60 5.65 -1.26
C THR A 783 -14.55 6.81 -0.95
N ALA A 784 -14.22 8.03 -1.39
CA ALA A 784 -15.16 9.15 -1.35
C ALA A 784 -16.51 8.84 -2.01
N LYS A 785 -16.52 8.00 -3.07
CA LYS A 785 -17.76 7.51 -3.69
C LYS A 785 -18.55 6.60 -2.76
N ASP A 786 -17.88 5.65 -2.10
CA ASP A 786 -18.54 4.73 -1.15
C ASP A 786 -19.18 5.50 0.01
N VAL A 787 -18.48 6.50 0.55
CA VAL A 787 -19.01 7.39 1.60
C VAL A 787 -20.23 8.16 1.10
N LEU A 788 -20.19 8.69 -0.13
CA LEU A 788 -21.32 9.40 -0.72
C LEU A 788 -22.53 8.47 -0.94
N ASP A 789 -22.31 7.25 -1.41
CA ASP A 789 -23.38 6.28 -1.64
C ASP A 789 -24.01 5.81 -0.31
N LEU A 790 -23.22 5.67 0.75
CA LEU A 790 -23.73 5.44 2.11
C LEU A 790 -24.61 6.59 2.58
N LYS A 791 -24.19 7.86 2.36
CA LYS A 791 -24.97 9.05 2.72
C LYS A 791 -26.31 9.09 1.99
N LYS A 792 -26.30 8.85 0.67
CA LYS A 792 -27.52 8.79 -0.15
C LYS A 792 -28.45 7.66 0.28
N THR A 793 -27.90 6.49 0.60
CA THR A 793 -28.67 5.33 1.07
C THR A 793 -29.28 5.59 2.44
N LEU A 794 -28.51 6.17 3.36
CA LEU A 794 -29.01 6.47 4.70
C LEU A 794 -30.13 7.52 4.65
N GLN A 795 -30.06 8.48 3.74
CA GLN A 795 -31.09 9.50 3.55
C GLN A 795 -32.46 8.91 3.17
N THR A 796 -32.50 7.77 2.47
CA THR A 796 -33.76 7.10 2.09
C THR A 796 -34.23 6.08 3.12
N GLU A 797 -33.31 5.40 3.80
CA GLU A 797 -33.63 4.26 4.67
C GLU A 797 -33.84 4.65 6.14
N TRP A 798 -33.28 5.76 6.59
CA TRP A 798 -33.36 6.16 7.99
C TRP A 798 -34.51 7.12 8.27
N VAL A 799 -35.43 6.66 9.12
CA VAL A 799 -36.43 7.50 9.73
C VAL A 799 -35.78 8.33 10.83
N GLN A 800 -35.42 9.58 10.56
CA GLN A 800 -34.50 10.36 11.41
C GLN A 800 -34.97 10.59 12.87
N PHE A 801 -36.26 10.49 13.16
CA PHE A 801 -36.77 10.57 14.54
C PHE A 801 -36.61 9.25 15.33
N ALA A 802 -36.23 8.15 14.67
CA ALA A 802 -36.06 6.83 15.29
C ALA A 802 -34.75 6.69 16.08
N GLY A 803 -33.90 7.71 16.07
CA GLY A 803 -32.65 7.75 16.81
C GLY A 803 -31.44 7.27 15.99
N ASP A 804 -30.26 7.76 16.37
CA ASP A 804 -29.04 7.63 15.57
C ASP A 804 -28.51 6.19 15.54
N MET A 805 -28.83 5.35 16.55
CA MET A 805 -28.43 3.94 16.55
C MET A 805 -29.08 3.14 15.41
N GLN A 806 -30.29 3.52 14.98
CA GLN A 806 -30.91 2.89 13.82
C GLN A 806 -30.12 3.21 12.54
N ALA A 807 -29.68 4.46 12.38
CA ALA A 807 -28.82 4.85 11.27
C ALA A 807 -27.49 4.10 11.28
N LYS A 808 -26.80 4.07 12.42
CA LYS A 808 -25.54 3.34 12.60
C LYS A 808 -25.71 1.86 12.25
N GLY A 809 -26.80 1.23 12.68
CA GLY A 809 -27.10 -0.16 12.38
C GLY A 809 -27.35 -0.44 10.90
N ILE A 810 -27.99 0.48 10.17
CA ILE A 810 -28.16 0.37 8.71
C ILE A 810 -26.79 0.40 8.02
N VAL A 811 -25.96 1.39 8.35
CA VAL A 811 -24.62 1.58 7.78
C VAL A 811 -23.77 0.34 7.99
N ASP A 812 -23.67 -0.13 9.22
CA ASP A 812 -22.87 -1.30 9.55
C ASP A 812 -23.38 -2.57 8.88
N THR A 813 -24.70 -2.74 8.73
CA THR A 813 -25.25 -3.90 8.00
C THR A 813 -24.84 -3.85 6.52
N ILE A 814 -24.81 -2.65 5.90
CA ILE A 814 -24.30 -2.47 4.53
C ILE A 814 -22.81 -2.84 4.47
N LEU A 815 -21.99 -2.30 5.37
CA LEU A 815 -20.55 -2.59 5.40
C LEU A 815 -20.28 -4.09 5.63
N ASN A 816 -21.05 -4.75 6.49
CA ASN A 816 -20.96 -6.19 6.70
C ASN A 816 -21.27 -6.98 5.42
N ARG A 817 -22.23 -6.52 4.61
CA ARG A 817 -22.52 -7.13 3.30
C ARG A 817 -21.39 -6.92 2.29
N VAL A 818 -20.77 -5.75 2.28
CA VAL A 818 -19.59 -5.48 1.43
C VAL A 818 -18.44 -6.42 1.84
N ALA A 819 -18.13 -6.50 3.13
CA ALA A 819 -17.08 -7.37 3.65
C ALA A 819 -17.35 -8.87 3.42
N SER A 820 -18.62 -9.28 3.47
CA SER A 820 -19.06 -10.66 3.21
C SER A 820 -18.89 -11.08 1.74
N GLY A 821 -19.19 -10.18 0.80
CA GLY A 821 -19.17 -10.44 -0.64
C GLY A 821 -20.22 -11.45 -1.14
N ARG A 822 -21.05 -12.05 -0.28
CA ARG A 822 -22.02 -13.11 -0.65
C ARG A 822 -23.40 -12.91 -0.04
N PHE A 823 -24.44 -13.07 -0.86
CA PHE A 823 -25.84 -12.89 -0.44
C PHE A 823 -26.58 -14.21 -0.20
N VAL A 824 -26.37 -15.23 -1.03
CA VAL A 824 -26.95 -16.60 -0.94
C VAL A 824 -26.04 -17.58 -1.71
N PRO A 825 -26.17 -18.91 -1.56
CA PRO A 825 -25.47 -19.86 -2.43
C PRO A 825 -25.73 -19.55 -3.91
N GLY A 826 -24.67 -19.22 -4.66
CA GLY A 826 -24.76 -18.87 -6.09
C GLY A 826 -24.95 -17.38 -6.43
N SER A 827 -25.02 -16.47 -5.45
CA SER A 827 -25.13 -15.01 -5.70
C SER A 827 -24.13 -14.19 -4.86
N GLN A 828 -23.56 -13.16 -5.47
CA GLN A 828 -22.63 -12.21 -4.83
C GLN A 828 -23.30 -10.85 -4.61
N PHE A 829 -22.94 -10.15 -3.53
CA PHE A 829 -23.32 -8.75 -3.31
C PHE A 829 -22.46 -7.77 -4.12
N GLY A 830 -21.28 -8.22 -4.58
CA GLY A 830 -20.22 -7.37 -5.11
C GLY A 830 -19.30 -6.82 -4.00
N SER A 831 -18.18 -6.21 -4.39
CA SER A 831 -17.10 -5.77 -3.49
C SER A 831 -17.10 -4.27 -3.20
N THR A 832 -18.18 -3.54 -3.52
CA THR A 832 -18.30 -2.09 -3.31
C THR A 832 -19.62 -1.74 -2.62
N VAL A 833 -19.72 -0.56 -2.02
CA VAL A 833 -20.98 -0.08 -1.43
C VAL A 833 -22.06 -0.03 -2.49
N SER A 834 -21.75 0.53 -3.67
CA SER A 834 -22.71 0.65 -4.78
C SER A 834 -23.27 -0.71 -5.21
N ALA A 835 -22.45 -1.76 -5.24
CA ALA A 835 -22.90 -3.10 -5.60
C ALA A 835 -23.91 -3.65 -4.58
N VAL A 836 -23.67 -3.45 -3.28
CA VAL A 836 -24.61 -3.83 -2.22
C VAL A 836 -25.90 -3.03 -2.30
N VAL A 837 -25.81 -1.70 -2.39
CA VAL A 837 -27.00 -0.82 -2.31
C VAL A 837 -27.81 -0.80 -3.61
N ASN A 838 -27.25 -1.23 -4.73
CA ASN A 838 -27.97 -1.38 -6.01
C ASN A 838 -28.54 -2.78 -6.22
N GLN A 839 -28.33 -3.72 -5.29
CA GLN A 839 -28.83 -5.08 -5.40
C GLN A 839 -30.37 -5.11 -5.46
N TYR A 840 -30.92 -5.78 -6.47
CA TYR A 840 -32.34 -5.76 -6.80
C TYR A 840 -33.26 -5.99 -5.59
N ASN A 841 -34.22 -5.08 -5.38
CA ASN A 841 -35.21 -5.08 -4.29
C ASN A 841 -34.63 -5.16 -2.86
N GLN A 842 -33.40 -4.72 -2.62
CA GLN A 842 -32.84 -4.64 -1.25
C GLN A 842 -33.20 -3.35 -0.53
N PHE A 843 -33.37 -2.24 -1.26
CA PHE A 843 -33.63 -0.92 -0.70
C PHE A 843 -34.83 -0.32 -1.43
N SER A 844 -35.96 -0.20 -0.71
CA SER A 844 -37.28 0.05 -1.30
C SER A 844 -37.32 1.30 -2.16
N ASP A 845 -36.61 2.33 -1.71
CA ASP A 845 -36.58 3.64 -2.34
C ASP A 845 -35.38 3.82 -3.30
N ILE A 846 -34.46 2.86 -3.41
CA ILE A 846 -33.31 2.93 -4.35
C ILE A 846 -33.53 2.04 -5.57
N ASN A 847 -33.85 0.77 -5.33
CA ASN A 847 -33.92 -0.27 -6.36
C ASN A 847 -35.19 -1.14 -6.25
N GLY A 848 -36.07 -0.83 -5.30
CA GLY A 848 -37.36 -1.49 -5.10
C GLY A 848 -38.45 -1.02 -6.08
N PRO A 849 -39.66 -1.58 -5.94
CA PRO A 849 -40.81 -1.18 -6.75
C PRO A 849 -41.18 0.30 -6.60
N ILE A 850 -41.04 0.88 -5.40
CA ILE A 850 -41.33 2.30 -5.14
C ILE A 850 -40.37 3.18 -5.96
N ALA A 851 -39.07 2.92 -5.87
CA ALA A 851 -38.04 3.62 -6.62
C ALA A 851 -38.33 3.66 -8.14
N ARG A 852 -38.70 2.51 -8.72
CA ARG A 852 -38.95 2.37 -10.16
C ARG A 852 -40.27 2.99 -10.59
N ASN A 853 -41.33 2.80 -9.81
CA ASN A 853 -42.67 3.23 -10.18
C ASN A 853 -42.93 4.71 -9.88
N GLN A 854 -42.36 5.25 -8.79
CA GLN A 854 -42.65 6.61 -8.33
C GLN A 854 -41.50 7.59 -8.60
N HIS A 855 -40.25 7.14 -8.51
CA HIS A 855 -39.08 8.01 -8.63
C HIS A 855 -38.29 7.77 -9.93
N HIS A 856 -38.73 6.84 -10.78
CA HIS A 856 -38.06 6.44 -12.03
C HIS A 856 -36.56 6.14 -11.86
N ARG A 857 -36.18 5.56 -10.72
CA ARG A 857 -34.79 5.22 -10.39
C ARG A 857 -34.62 3.74 -10.07
N SER A 858 -33.40 3.26 -10.26
CA SER A 858 -32.98 1.87 -10.05
C SER A 858 -31.60 1.73 -9.40
N SER A 859 -30.91 2.85 -9.14
CA SER A 859 -29.59 2.86 -8.50
C SER A 859 -29.38 4.08 -7.60
N VAL A 860 -28.43 3.98 -6.67
CA VAL A 860 -28.06 5.03 -5.71
C VAL A 860 -27.45 6.25 -6.41
N GLU A 861 -26.78 6.06 -7.55
CA GLU A 861 -26.19 7.14 -8.34
C GLU A 861 -27.25 8.16 -8.81
N GLN A 862 -28.47 7.68 -9.07
CA GLN A 862 -29.59 8.49 -9.53
C GLN A 862 -30.22 9.35 -8.43
N ILE A 863 -29.81 9.18 -7.17
CA ILE A 863 -30.23 10.04 -6.05
C ILE A 863 -29.39 11.33 -6.09
N PRO A 864 -30.03 12.51 -6.23
CA PRO A 864 -29.31 13.78 -6.21
C PRO A 864 -28.61 14.01 -4.87
N VAL A 865 -27.35 14.48 -4.91
CA VAL A 865 -26.57 14.82 -3.71
C VAL A 865 -27.28 15.88 -2.86
N SER A 866 -28.03 16.78 -3.49
CA SER A 866 -28.82 17.83 -2.82
C SER A 866 -29.93 17.31 -1.91
N LEU A 867 -30.31 16.03 -2.01
CA LEU A 867 -31.29 15.42 -1.11
C LEU A 867 -30.68 14.98 0.23
N VAL A 868 -29.35 14.87 0.32
CA VAL A 868 -28.66 14.49 1.57
C VAL A 868 -28.73 15.66 2.54
N SER A 869 -29.51 15.49 3.61
CA SER A 869 -29.65 16.47 4.67
C SER A 869 -28.36 16.65 5.47
N GLN A 870 -28.18 17.82 6.07
CA GLN A 870 -27.01 18.11 6.91
C GLN A 870 -26.88 17.11 8.07
N ARG A 871 -28.01 16.71 8.68
CA ARG A 871 -28.01 15.70 9.76
C ARG A 871 -27.45 14.35 9.32
N VAL A 872 -27.77 13.91 8.09
CA VAL A 872 -27.22 12.67 7.53
C VAL A 872 -25.73 12.82 7.25
N ASN A 873 -25.30 13.96 6.71
CA ASN A 873 -23.88 14.25 6.50
C ASN A 873 -23.09 14.18 7.81
N ASP A 874 -23.52 14.95 8.82
CA ASP A 874 -22.82 15.06 10.10
C ASP A 874 -22.75 13.71 10.83
N LEU A 875 -23.86 12.96 10.85
CA LEU A 875 -23.90 11.65 11.49
C LEU A 875 -23.01 10.63 10.75
N MET A 876 -23.04 10.61 9.41
CA MET A 876 -22.21 9.68 8.65
C MET A 876 -20.72 10.00 8.81
N ASP A 877 -20.35 11.27 8.70
CA ASP A 877 -18.94 11.68 8.76
C ASP A 877 -18.36 11.48 10.16
N SER A 878 -19.15 11.71 11.21
CA SER A 878 -18.74 11.37 12.59
C SER A 878 -18.67 9.87 12.80
N TYR A 879 -19.69 9.11 12.39
CA TYR A 879 -19.73 7.69 12.68
C TYR A 879 -18.70 6.87 11.89
N LEU A 880 -18.49 7.17 10.61
CA LEU A 880 -17.44 6.51 9.83
C LEU A 880 -16.05 6.87 10.35
N ARG A 881 -15.86 8.07 10.88
CA ARG A 881 -14.63 8.45 11.59
C ARG A 881 -14.45 7.62 12.86
N ASP A 882 -15.49 7.45 13.66
CA ASP A 882 -15.45 6.59 14.86
C ASP A 882 -15.12 5.14 14.47
N ARG A 883 -15.80 4.58 13.46
CA ARG A 883 -15.52 3.24 12.91
C ARG A 883 -14.08 3.10 12.40
N ALA A 884 -13.55 4.10 11.70
CA ALA A 884 -12.17 4.12 11.22
C ALA A 884 -11.16 4.23 12.38
N ASN A 885 -11.56 4.84 13.50
CA ASN A 885 -10.79 4.93 14.74
C ASN A 885 -10.94 3.68 15.64
N GLY A 886 -11.52 2.60 15.14
CA GLY A 886 -11.63 1.32 15.85
C GLY A 886 -12.91 1.13 16.66
N GLU A 887 -13.91 2.00 16.53
CA GLU A 887 -15.24 1.73 17.06
C GLU A 887 -15.78 0.44 16.41
N PRO A 888 -16.21 -0.56 17.21
CA PRO A 888 -16.75 -1.80 16.66
C PRO A 888 -18.10 -1.57 15.99
N SER A 889 -18.52 -2.55 15.18
CA SER A 889 -19.87 -2.51 14.64
C SER A 889 -20.93 -2.56 15.74
N CYS A 890 -21.88 -1.64 15.71
CA CYS A 890 -23.02 -1.64 16.62
C CYS A 890 -23.97 -2.83 16.41
N VAL A 891 -23.92 -3.47 15.24
CA VAL A 891 -24.71 -4.68 14.93
C VAL A 891 -23.85 -5.95 14.90
N GLY A 892 -22.59 -5.88 15.34
CA GLY A 892 -21.62 -6.97 15.14
C GLY A 892 -21.43 -7.28 13.66
N THR A 893 -21.25 -8.55 13.30
CA THR A 893 -21.08 -8.96 11.89
C THR A 893 -22.39 -9.40 11.22
N ASN A 894 -23.53 -8.83 11.64
CA ASN A 894 -24.84 -9.23 11.14
C ASN A 894 -25.14 -8.70 9.73
N LEU A 895 -25.82 -9.51 8.91
CA LEU A 895 -26.04 -9.24 7.48
C LEU A 895 -27.45 -8.75 7.13
N ASN A 896 -28.40 -8.84 8.06
CA ASN A 896 -29.79 -8.49 7.81
C ASN A 896 -30.29 -7.44 8.81
N TYR A 897 -31.18 -6.59 8.31
CA TYR A 897 -32.08 -5.82 9.15
C TYR A 897 -33.46 -5.77 8.48
N ALA A 898 -34.51 -5.63 9.27
CA ALA A 898 -35.87 -5.42 8.77
C ALA A 898 -36.76 -4.76 9.81
N ASN A 899 -37.83 -4.12 9.35
CA ASN A 899 -38.85 -3.54 10.22
C ASN A 899 -40.13 -4.41 10.19
N PRO A 900 -40.49 -5.09 11.30
CA PRO A 900 -41.66 -5.95 11.33
C PRO A 900 -42.99 -5.19 11.12
N ASN A 901 -43.05 -3.89 11.40
CA ASN A 901 -44.29 -3.10 11.26
C ASN A 901 -44.56 -2.65 9.81
N TYR A 902 -43.57 -2.75 8.92
CA TYR A 902 -43.67 -2.36 7.51
C TYR A 902 -43.38 -3.54 6.57
N SER A 903 -43.47 -4.77 7.08
CA SER A 903 -43.25 -6.00 6.32
C SER A 903 -44.52 -6.84 6.22
N ASP A 904 -44.69 -7.55 5.11
CA ASP A 904 -45.82 -8.46 4.93
C ASP A 904 -45.81 -9.62 5.95
N ALA A 905 -47.00 -10.13 6.28
CA ALA A 905 -47.18 -11.19 7.28
C ALA A 905 -46.32 -12.45 7.00
N VAL A 906 -46.05 -12.75 5.73
CA VAL A 906 -45.21 -13.87 5.28
C VAL A 906 -43.75 -13.73 5.76
N ASN A 907 -43.26 -12.49 5.90
CA ASN A 907 -41.88 -12.22 6.30
C ASN A 907 -41.70 -12.17 7.82
N LEU A 908 -42.77 -12.08 8.61
CA LEU A 908 -42.67 -11.91 10.07
C LEU A 908 -41.92 -13.06 10.75
N ALA A 909 -42.11 -14.30 10.30
CA ALA A 909 -41.38 -15.45 10.84
C ALA A 909 -39.86 -15.32 10.59
N TRP A 910 -39.47 -14.82 9.42
CA TRP A 910 -38.08 -14.56 9.06
C TRP A 910 -37.48 -13.40 9.87
N ILE A 911 -38.24 -12.31 10.06
CA ILE A 911 -37.79 -11.14 10.85
C ILE A 911 -37.63 -11.51 12.33
N ASN A 912 -38.56 -12.28 12.88
CA ASN A 912 -38.52 -12.72 14.27
C ASN A 912 -37.37 -13.69 14.57
N ALA A 913 -36.77 -14.29 13.55
CA ALA A 913 -35.58 -15.13 13.68
C ALA A 913 -34.26 -14.33 13.72
N LEU A 914 -34.29 -13.00 13.50
CA LEU A 914 -33.11 -12.15 13.59
C LEU A 914 -32.68 -11.97 15.05
N SER A 915 -31.45 -12.40 15.35
CA SER A 915 -30.91 -12.56 16.71
C SER A 915 -30.06 -11.37 17.20
N GLY A 916 -29.94 -10.30 16.41
CA GLY A 916 -29.12 -9.13 16.71
C GLY A 916 -29.86 -8.02 17.48
N PRO A 917 -29.21 -6.85 17.63
CA PRO A 917 -29.78 -5.73 18.36
C PRO A 917 -30.99 -5.13 17.64
N ARG A 918 -31.81 -4.40 18.41
CA ARG A 918 -32.99 -3.70 17.91
C ARG A 918 -32.81 -2.20 18.08
N TYR A 919 -32.96 -1.44 17.00
CA TYR A 919 -32.75 0.00 17.01
C TYR A 919 -33.91 0.73 16.35
N GLY A 920 -34.40 1.77 17.02
CA GLY A 920 -35.54 2.54 16.57
C GLY A 920 -36.54 2.84 17.69
N VAL A 921 -37.65 3.49 17.33
CA VAL A 921 -38.75 3.79 18.26
C VAL A 921 -40.10 3.57 17.60
N GLY A 922 -41.08 3.11 18.38
CA GLY A 922 -42.45 2.89 17.92
C GLY A 922 -42.51 1.93 16.72
N THR A 923 -43.21 2.34 15.66
CA THR A 923 -43.34 1.55 14.43
C THR A 923 -42.07 1.56 13.58
N ALA A 924 -41.15 2.51 13.79
CA ALA A 924 -39.87 2.60 13.10
C ALA A 924 -38.79 1.82 13.86
N MET A 925 -38.99 0.53 14.12
CA MET A 925 -38.04 -0.33 14.86
C MET A 925 -37.38 -1.33 13.89
N HIS A 926 -36.04 -1.34 13.85
CA HIS A 926 -35.27 -2.28 13.02
C HIS A 926 -34.76 -3.44 13.87
N TYR A 927 -34.98 -4.65 13.39
CA TYR A 927 -34.46 -5.88 13.97
C TYR A 927 -33.23 -6.26 13.14
N HIS A 928 -32.06 -6.24 13.74
CA HIS A 928 -30.83 -6.67 13.10
C HIS A 928 -30.55 -8.13 13.41
N GLY A 929 -29.82 -8.84 12.56
CA GLY A 929 -29.43 -10.23 12.80
C GLY A 929 -28.92 -10.90 11.54
N THR A 930 -28.65 -12.19 11.64
CA THR A 930 -28.34 -13.03 10.48
C THR A 930 -29.24 -14.25 10.52
N THR A 931 -29.77 -14.63 9.36
CA THR A 931 -30.60 -15.83 9.28
C THR A 931 -29.75 -17.09 9.13
N PRO A 932 -30.23 -18.28 9.55
CA PRO A 932 -29.42 -19.50 9.54
C PRO A 932 -28.73 -19.83 8.21
N GLY A 933 -29.38 -19.51 7.08
CA GLY A 933 -28.82 -19.73 5.75
C GLY A 933 -27.68 -18.77 5.37
N LEU A 934 -27.54 -17.65 6.09
CA LEU A 934 -26.52 -16.62 5.87
C LEU A 934 -25.41 -16.61 6.92
N GLU A 935 -25.56 -17.36 8.00
CA GLU A 935 -24.51 -17.48 9.03
C GLU A 935 -23.14 -17.89 8.48
N PRO A 936 -23.03 -18.81 7.49
CA PRO A 936 -21.73 -19.15 6.89
C PRO A 936 -21.06 -18.00 6.12
N TYR A 937 -21.79 -16.93 5.81
CA TYR A 937 -21.31 -15.79 5.05
C TYR A 937 -21.06 -14.56 5.91
N ARG A 938 -21.24 -14.63 7.24
CA ARG A 938 -20.89 -13.50 8.10
C ARG A 938 -19.39 -13.20 7.95
N PRO A 939 -19.02 -11.93 7.73
CA PRO A 939 -17.62 -11.57 7.72
C PRO A 939 -17.05 -11.80 9.14
N GLN A 940 -15.74 -12.00 9.20
CA GLN A 940 -15.02 -11.79 10.45
C GLN A 940 -15.12 -10.30 10.84
N PRO A 941 -14.91 -9.93 12.11
CA PRO A 941 -14.74 -8.54 12.48
C PRO A 941 -13.72 -7.84 11.56
N PHE A 942 -14.03 -6.61 11.18
CA PHE A 942 -13.24 -5.84 10.24
C PHE A 942 -13.19 -4.37 10.66
N SER A 943 -12.05 -3.74 10.37
CA SER A 943 -11.86 -2.30 10.51
C SER A 943 -12.19 -1.61 9.20
N ILE A 944 -12.44 -0.29 9.22
CA ILE A 944 -12.60 0.48 7.98
C ILE A 944 -11.48 1.51 7.81
N ALA A 945 -11.16 1.85 6.58
CA ALA A 945 -10.26 2.95 6.25
C ALA A 945 -10.96 3.90 5.28
N LEU A 946 -10.84 5.20 5.50
CA LEU A 946 -11.39 6.22 4.61
C LEU A 946 -10.27 6.74 3.71
N ILE A 947 -10.47 6.71 2.38
CA ILE A 947 -9.53 7.32 1.43
C ILE A 947 -10.09 8.67 0.98
N ASP A 948 -9.32 9.73 1.22
CA ASP A 948 -9.56 11.03 0.61
C ASP A 948 -9.34 10.92 -0.91
N GLY A 949 -10.37 11.27 -1.69
CA GLY A 949 -10.27 11.33 -3.14
C GLY A 949 -9.33 12.45 -3.59
N GLU A 950 -8.64 12.20 -4.70
CA GLU A 950 -7.63 13.05 -5.38
C GLU A 950 -7.89 14.56 -5.37
#